data_AF-A0A7G1G2X8-F1
#
_entry.id   AF-A0A7G1G2X8-F1
#
_cell.length_a   1.000
_cell.length_b   1.000
_cell.length_c   1.000
_cell.angle_alpha   90.00
_cell.angle_beta   90.00
_cell.angle_gamma   90.00
#
_symmetry.space_group_name_H-M   'P 1'
#
loop_
_entity.id
_entity.type
_entity.pdbx_description
1 polymer ?
#
loop_
_entity_poly.entity_id
_entity_poly.type
_entity_poly.pdbx_seq_one_letter_code
_entity_poly.pdbx_strand_id
1 'polypeptide(L)'
;MKKYFFISFLLVLLLIFSSCNTKTVILKASPKVQAPVGATSVSLSGFITDLENQIKQSLPIKIVNRNPLTFRYATDLINVSVSDFFSSDQINLDSFSKVLNQNFDVPLIPAPENLGDFSIPSVTIGSVPDIGINIVLPGITEAEGIEVNQHQTSSQTISTGLSGTEFVTATLKGNIEVNLTQNAFTNLDTEIYILKVTQGTNVLKTFNLLKGSNILDLSGITIEPKDLGISFEATLIGSNANVKIDENNPEILASITPHIALASISGAKITLKQDVNLTIPAILSSATFKSGSKLSLHSNEIQFKSVNGNFNIGSQTIPLSVTSGDLTADLSDATLTPSDNLNINASITADIPDASMSPMSASASLENIGFSNVVINNSDLDFHGNQTIPIPSVAKGIVDNIVIDSGKVTIEWKNTTPFVIKSKILSNVLGINESVNLDITNSGSHTINLSGKTLDFKTLDNIDFSYSASPTGYNGSTLSLSNVNPGDSYTFEATILFDGNAFNIGSITINATTIKGSLGDPMDLSFSDNDMADMLNKIQINKVPLTFVSTLNNVDMNGSVTIAASYTDTTGSSKTTNYNPITLGTSSTIDASDIINSHPKDLELGYSINIDSAVLNGTNQSIEAGVLLDLPFKFSVSQDTTITNDIKLSEGDILGRNEENAQDMKELLDGVMNENLVIHLGIMNTTGAKVKVQFIHDGAPVNFKINDQIVNGLLINNSEFKQNLAIDITNIFEQIKNTNPYPLSLRIILPEGVYNINADGKLDADLWVSIGADFKIPLHLNQ
;
A
#
# COMPACT_ATOMS: atom_id res chain seq x y z
N MET A 1 5.73 -98.74 26.34
CA MET A 1 6.38 -100.06 26.53
C MET A 1 5.48 -101.03 27.33
N LYS A 2 4.28 -101.37 26.84
CA LYS A 2 3.29 -102.17 27.62
C LYS A 2 3.15 -103.64 27.20
N LYS A 3 3.79 -104.10 26.11
CA LYS A 3 3.62 -105.48 25.59
C LYS A 3 4.77 -106.44 25.96
N TYR A 4 5.99 -105.95 26.17
CA TYR A 4 7.16 -106.80 26.51
C TYR A 4 7.26 -107.15 28.00
N PHE A 5 6.83 -106.26 28.90
CA PHE A 5 6.83 -106.50 30.35
C PHE A 5 5.90 -107.66 30.75
N PHE A 6 4.73 -107.75 30.10
CA PHE A 6 3.76 -108.81 30.36
C PHE A 6 4.27 -110.19 29.90
N ILE A 7 5.04 -110.25 28.81
CA ILE A 7 5.58 -111.51 28.27
C ILE A 7 6.76 -112.01 29.12
N SER A 8 7.65 -111.11 29.60
CA SER A 8 8.71 -111.50 30.54
C SER A 8 8.17 -111.87 31.94
N PHE A 9 7.14 -111.18 32.43
CA PHE A 9 6.50 -111.53 33.70
C PHE A 9 5.77 -112.89 33.62
N LEU A 10 5.10 -113.18 32.50
CA LEU A 10 4.46 -114.49 32.26
C LEU A 10 5.49 -115.63 32.14
N LEU A 11 6.66 -115.35 31.55
CA LEU A 11 7.76 -116.34 31.44
C LEU A 11 8.37 -116.67 32.81
N VAL A 12 8.52 -115.66 33.68
CA VAL A 12 8.98 -115.82 35.06
C VAL A 12 7.92 -116.54 35.92
N LEU A 13 6.62 -116.24 35.72
CA LEU A 13 5.53 -116.96 36.40
C LEU A 13 5.53 -118.45 36.03
N LEU A 14 5.71 -118.79 34.74
CA LEU A 14 5.77 -120.17 34.25
C LEU A 14 6.99 -120.96 34.79
N LEU A 15 8.11 -120.28 35.05
CA LEU A 15 9.30 -120.87 35.67
C LEU A 15 9.15 -121.07 37.19
N ILE A 16 8.29 -120.32 37.87
CA ILE A 16 8.03 -120.45 39.32
C ILE A 16 7.07 -121.60 39.64
N PHE A 17 6.18 -122.00 38.71
CA PHE A 17 5.23 -123.11 38.92
C PHE A 17 5.83 -124.53 38.76
N SER A 18 7.11 -124.67 38.41
CA SER A 18 7.74 -125.98 38.13
C SER A 18 8.74 -126.47 39.20
N SER A 19 8.90 -125.79 40.33
CA SER A 19 9.74 -126.29 41.44
C SER A 19 9.25 -125.87 42.84
N CYS A 20 9.29 -126.82 43.77
CA CYS A 20 8.68 -126.83 45.10
C CYS A 20 9.08 -125.71 46.10
N ASN A 21 8.08 -125.29 46.91
CA ASN A 21 8.13 -124.87 48.32
C ASN A 21 8.59 -123.45 48.74
N THR A 22 8.16 -122.40 48.06
CA THR A 22 8.25 -121.00 48.55
C THR A 22 6.89 -120.47 49.03
N LYS A 23 6.73 -120.24 50.34
CA LYS A 23 5.50 -119.67 50.95
C LYS A 23 5.36 -118.15 50.83
N THR A 24 6.44 -117.46 50.46
CA THR A 24 6.42 -116.01 50.20
C THR A 24 7.54 -115.68 49.23
N VAL A 25 7.23 -114.98 48.14
CA VAL A 25 8.23 -114.40 47.24
C VAL A 25 8.20 -112.90 47.49
N ILE A 26 9.32 -112.32 47.90
CA ILE A 26 9.49 -110.86 47.98
C ILE A 26 10.00 -110.41 46.63
N LEU A 27 9.13 -109.78 45.85
CA LEU A 27 9.55 -109.09 44.64
C LEU A 27 10.19 -107.76 45.08
N LYS A 28 11.52 -107.65 44.91
CA LYS A 28 12.22 -106.37 44.97
C LYS A 28 12.16 -105.74 43.58
N ALA A 29 11.42 -104.65 43.45
CA ALA A 29 11.42 -103.83 42.26
C ALA A 29 11.81 -102.41 42.67
N SER A 30 12.69 -101.79 41.87
CA SER A 30 13.07 -100.38 42.01
C SER A 30 12.48 -99.57 40.84
N PRO A 31 11.15 -99.48 40.70
CA PRO A 31 10.55 -98.68 39.63
C PRO A 31 10.91 -97.21 39.84
N LYS A 32 11.22 -96.55 38.72
CA LYS A 32 11.26 -95.09 38.66
C LYS A 32 9.88 -94.59 38.27
N VAL A 33 9.22 -93.88 39.17
CA VAL A 33 7.96 -93.18 38.89
C VAL A 33 8.32 -91.77 38.46
N GLN A 34 7.81 -91.34 37.32
CA GLN A 34 7.96 -89.96 36.85
C GLN A 34 6.62 -89.26 36.99
N ALA A 35 6.60 -88.17 37.74
CA ALA A 35 5.43 -87.30 37.89
C ALA A 35 5.74 -85.95 37.22
N PRO A 36 4.90 -85.47 36.29
CA PRO A 36 5.02 -84.09 35.83
C PRO A 36 4.73 -83.16 37.00
N VAL A 37 5.57 -82.13 37.18
CA VAL A 37 5.33 -81.05 38.15
C VAL A 37 4.61 -79.87 37.49
N GLY A 38 4.53 -79.92 36.15
CA GLY A 38 3.92 -78.92 35.30
C GLY A 38 4.84 -78.56 34.14
N ALA A 39 4.28 -78.41 32.94
CA ALA A 39 4.95 -77.70 31.86
C ALA A 39 4.75 -76.20 32.11
N THR A 40 5.83 -75.44 32.18
CA THR A 40 5.78 -73.98 32.39
C THR A 40 6.43 -73.29 31.19
N SER A 41 5.61 -72.89 30.21
CA SER A 41 6.09 -71.98 29.18
C SER A 41 6.13 -70.57 29.77
N VAL A 42 7.33 -70.04 29.97
CA VAL A 42 7.54 -68.66 30.40
C VAL A 42 7.85 -67.86 29.15
N SER A 43 6.81 -67.30 28.54
CA SER A 43 7.05 -66.34 27.47
C SER A 43 7.56 -65.05 28.08
N LEU A 44 8.79 -64.65 27.74
CA LEU A 44 9.27 -63.29 28.04
C LEU A 44 8.48 -62.22 27.28
N SER A 45 7.53 -62.61 26.42
CA SER A 45 6.62 -61.66 25.78
C SER A 45 5.89 -60.78 26.78
N GLY A 46 5.57 -61.25 27.99
CA GLY A 46 4.97 -60.41 29.04
C GLY A 46 5.88 -59.24 29.40
N PHE A 47 7.12 -59.55 29.80
CA PHE A 47 8.15 -58.56 30.10
C PHE A 47 8.42 -57.59 28.95
N ILE A 48 8.58 -58.10 27.72
CA ILE A 48 8.84 -57.26 26.55
C ILE A 48 7.64 -56.38 26.21
N THR A 49 6.42 -56.90 26.39
CA THR A 49 5.18 -56.13 26.19
C THR A 49 5.02 -55.05 27.24
N ASP A 50 5.31 -55.34 28.51
CA ASP A 50 5.23 -54.36 29.60
C ASP A 50 6.26 -53.25 29.42
N LEU A 51 7.49 -53.61 29.06
CA LEU A 51 8.55 -52.69 28.70
C LEU A 51 8.19 -51.84 27.48
N GLU A 52 7.66 -52.45 26.42
CA GLU A 52 7.17 -51.75 25.23
C GLU A 52 6.04 -50.78 25.60
N ASN A 53 5.09 -51.20 26.44
CA ASN A 53 3.98 -50.36 26.90
C ASN A 53 4.47 -49.19 27.75
N GLN A 54 5.43 -49.39 28.65
CA GLN A 54 6.03 -48.31 29.45
C GLN A 54 6.75 -47.30 28.56
N ILE A 55 7.59 -47.76 27.62
CA ILE A 55 8.27 -46.86 26.69
C ILE A 55 7.25 -46.16 25.77
N LYS A 56 6.17 -46.83 25.36
CA LYS A 56 5.08 -46.23 24.56
C LYS A 56 4.25 -45.19 25.31
N GLN A 57 4.09 -45.34 26.63
CA GLN A 57 3.43 -44.32 27.47
C GLN A 57 4.28 -43.05 27.54
N SER A 58 5.60 -43.21 27.55
CA SER A 58 6.56 -42.10 27.59
C SER A 58 6.84 -41.48 26.22
N LEU A 59 6.83 -42.27 25.14
CA LEU A 59 7.27 -41.89 23.81
C LEU A 59 6.42 -42.54 22.70
N PRO A 60 6.10 -41.84 21.60
CA PRO A 60 5.47 -42.43 20.41
C PRO A 60 6.48 -43.25 19.59
N ILE A 61 6.95 -44.37 20.15
CA ILE A 61 7.96 -45.25 19.56
C ILE A 61 7.40 -46.25 18.55
N LYS A 62 8.23 -46.65 17.59
CA LYS A 62 8.00 -47.77 16.66
C LYS A 62 9.08 -48.83 16.82
N ILE A 63 8.71 -50.11 16.75
CA ILE A 63 9.70 -51.19 16.67
C ILE A 63 10.28 -51.22 15.25
N VAL A 64 11.58 -51.00 15.11
CA VAL A 64 12.28 -51.00 13.80
C VAL A 64 13.11 -52.26 13.57
N ASN A 65 13.51 -52.94 14.63
CA ASN A 65 14.09 -54.27 14.58
C ASN A 65 13.58 -55.09 15.76
N ARG A 66 13.33 -56.38 15.55
CA ARG A 66 12.90 -57.31 16.59
C ARG A 66 14.06 -58.13 17.18
N ASN A 67 15.10 -58.39 16.39
CA ASN A 67 16.21 -59.26 16.75
C ASN A 67 17.56 -58.66 16.28
N PRO A 68 18.28 -57.91 17.13
CA PRO A 68 17.91 -57.51 18.49
C PRO A 68 16.80 -56.44 18.49
N LEU A 69 16.02 -56.39 19.57
CA LEU A 69 14.93 -55.44 19.75
C LEU A 69 15.47 -54.00 19.71
N THR A 70 14.89 -53.16 18.86
CA THR A 70 15.24 -51.75 18.74
C THR A 70 13.97 -50.93 18.56
N PHE A 71 13.77 -49.97 19.46
CA PHE A 71 12.72 -48.97 19.34
C PHE A 71 13.26 -47.72 18.66
N ARG A 72 12.46 -47.08 17.83
CA ARG A 72 12.77 -45.80 17.20
C ARG A 72 11.75 -44.76 17.63
N TYR A 73 12.25 -43.66 18.16
CA TYR A 73 11.51 -42.41 18.28
C TYR A 73 11.97 -41.46 17.18
N ALA A 74 11.02 -40.78 16.56
CA ALA A 74 11.28 -39.81 15.51
C ALA A 74 10.43 -38.58 15.80
N THR A 75 11.05 -37.40 15.72
CA THR A 75 10.31 -36.14 15.79
C THR A 75 9.77 -35.80 14.42
N ASP A 76 8.72 -34.98 14.39
CA ASP A 76 8.31 -34.36 13.14
C ASP A 76 9.46 -33.50 12.58
N LEU A 77 9.47 -33.35 11.26
CA LEU A 77 10.40 -32.44 10.60
C LEU A 77 9.98 -31.02 10.93
N ILE A 78 10.84 -30.29 11.65
CA ILE A 78 10.74 -28.84 11.77
C ILE A 78 10.91 -28.28 10.37
N ASN A 79 9.91 -27.58 9.89
CA ASN A 79 9.98 -26.84 8.64
C ASN A 79 10.06 -25.35 8.97
N VAL A 80 11.24 -24.77 8.86
CA VAL A 80 11.40 -23.32 8.96
C VAL A 80 11.22 -22.76 7.57
N SER A 81 10.07 -22.13 7.31
CA SER A 81 9.84 -21.45 6.05
C SER A 81 10.61 -20.15 6.04
N VAL A 82 11.22 -19.85 4.90
CA VAL A 82 11.99 -18.63 4.75
C VAL A 82 11.09 -17.38 4.68
N SER A 83 9.81 -17.53 4.33
CA SER A 83 8.80 -16.47 4.45
C SER A 83 8.60 -15.98 5.88
N ASP A 84 8.97 -16.79 6.88
CA ASP A 84 8.76 -16.47 8.29
C ASP A 84 9.74 -15.39 8.78
N PHE A 85 10.83 -15.12 8.06
CA PHE A 85 11.79 -14.07 8.40
C PHE A 85 11.35 -12.69 7.90
N PHE A 86 10.86 -12.61 6.67
CA PHE A 86 10.40 -11.36 6.05
C PHE A 86 9.52 -11.66 4.83
N SER A 87 8.45 -10.90 4.69
CA SER A 87 7.53 -11.00 3.56
C SER A 87 7.20 -9.60 3.03
N SER A 88 6.93 -9.51 1.72
CA SER A 88 6.72 -8.23 1.02
C SER A 88 5.50 -7.47 1.53
N ASP A 89 4.49 -8.18 2.04
CA ASP A 89 3.29 -7.62 2.67
C ASP A 89 3.58 -6.81 3.94
N GLN A 90 4.75 -6.99 4.56
CA GLN A 90 5.18 -6.18 5.70
C GLN A 90 5.56 -4.75 5.29
N ILE A 91 5.91 -4.50 4.02
CA ILE A 91 6.11 -3.15 3.49
C ILE A 91 4.81 -2.67 2.85
N ASN A 92 4.08 -1.81 3.55
CA ASN A 92 2.85 -1.22 3.00
C ASN A 92 3.17 -0.03 2.09
N LEU A 93 3.26 -0.30 0.79
CA LEU A 93 3.48 0.70 -0.25
C LEU A 93 2.18 1.27 -0.84
N ASP A 94 1.03 0.64 -0.56
CA ASP A 94 -0.30 1.04 -1.07
C ASP A 94 -0.75 2.41 -0.54
N SER A 95 -0.14 2.88 0.56
CA SER A 95 -0.36 4.22 1.10
C SER A 95 0.37 5.34 0.34
N PHE A 96 1.25 5.00 -0.61
CA PHE A 96 1.98 5.98 -1.41
C PHE A 96 1.15 6.45 -2.60
N SER A 97 0.31 7.45 -2.33
CA SER A 97 -0.34 8.25 -3.36
C SER A 97 -0.22 9.73 -3.00
N LYS A 98 0.32 10.51 -3.93
CA LYS A 98 0.36 11.97 -3.82
C LYS A 98 -0.30 12.59 -5.03
N VAL A 99 -1.34 13.39 -4.78
CA VAL A 99 -1.95 14.25 -5.79
C VAL A 99 -1.34 15.65 -5.70
N LEU A 100 -0.95 16.20 -6.84
CA LEU A 100 -0.43 17.55 -7.02
C LEU A 100 -1.43 18.27 -7.92
N ASN A 101 -2.12 19.27 -7.37
CA ASN A 101 -3.15 20.03 -8.09
C ASN A 101 -2.82 21.51 -8.03
N GLN A 102 -2.85 22.16 -9.19
CA GLN A 102 -2.61 23.58 -9.35
C GLN A 102 -3.58 24.18 -10.34
N ASN A 103 -4.17 25.30 -9.94
CA ASN A 103 -5.09 26.06 -10.77
C ASN A 103 -4.65 27.51 -10.74
N PHE A 104 -4.65 28.16 -11.88
CA PHE A 104 -4.44 29.60 -11.97
C PHE A 104 -5.24 30.17 -13.14
N ASP A 105 -5.61 31.44 -13.00
CA ASP A 105 -6.41 32.15 -13.98
C ASP A 105 -5.60 33.32 -14.55
N VAL A 106 -5.79 33.59 -15.84
CA VAL A 106 -5.31 34.83 -16.45
C VAL A 106 -6.28 35.93 -16.03
N PRO A 107 -5.82 36.95 -15.28
CA PRO A 107 -6.71 37.95 -14.73
C PRO A 107 -7.43 38.73 -15.85
N LEU A 108 -8.72 38.99 -15.65
CA LEU A 108 -9.50 39.86 -16.53
C LEU A 108 -9.02 41.30 -16.37
N ILE A 109 -8.75 41.97 -17.48
CA ILE A 109 -8.58 43.43 -17.49
C ILE A 109 -9.97 44.05 -17.68
N PRO A 110 -10.48 44.83 -16.72
CA PRO A 110 -11.78 45.47 -16.87
C PRO A 110 -11.77 46.44 -18.05
N ALA A 111 -12.93 46.70 -18.65
CA ALA A 111 -13.02 47.75 -19.65
C ALA A 111 -12.70 49.11 -19.00
N PRO A 112 -12.00 50.03 -19.70
CA PRO A 112 -11.82 51.39 -19.24
C PRO A 112 -13.19 52.06 -19.03
N GLU A 113 -13.31 52.85 -17.97
CA GLU A 113 -14.53 53.63 -17.74
C GLU A 113 -14.70 54.73 -18.78
N ASN A 114 -15.93 55.23 -18.95
CA ASN A 114 -16.27 56.31 -19.90
C ASN A 114 -15.27 57.47 -19.76
N LEU A 115 -14.77 57.99 -20.89
CA LEU A 115 -13.76 59.06 -20.93
C LEU A 115 -14.31 60.43 -20.53
N GLY A 116 -15.57 60.50 -20.13
CA GLY A 116 -16.19 61.71 -19.60
C GLY A 116 -16.51 62.70 -20.71
N ASP A 117 -16.74 63.94 -20.27
CA ASP A 117 -17.27 65.00 -21.10
C ASP A 117 -16.19 65.64 -22.00
N PHE A 118 -16.46 65.69 -23.31
CA PHE A 118 -15.71 66.46 -24.28
C PHE A 118 -16.02 67.95 -24.14
N SER A 119 -14.98 68.75 -23.95
CA SER A 119 -15.10 70.20 -24.08
C SER A 119 -15.15 70.58 -25.56
N ILE A 120 -16.35 70.91 -26.01
CA ILE A 120 -16.54 71.67 -27.25
C ILE A 120 -16.24 73.14 -26.91
N PRO A 121 -15.56 73.90 -27.79
CA PRO A 121 -15.62 75.35 -27.72
C PRO A 121 -17.08 75.79 -27.59
N SER A 122 -17.39 76.76 -26.71
CA SER A 122 -18.77 77.23 -26.52
C SER A 122 -19.22 77.97 -27.78
N VAL A 123 -19.70 77.24 -28.79
CA VAL A 123 -20.19 77.80 -30.04
C VAL A 123 -21.67 78.10 -29.88
N THR A 124 -21.98 79.28 -29.37
CA THR A 124 -23.34 79.80 -29.33
C THR A 124 -23.42 81.10 -30.13
N ILE A 125 -24.55 81.32 -30.79
CA ILE A 125 -24.85 82.63 -31.36
C ILE A 125 -25.17 83.54 -30.16
N GLY A 126 -24.41 84.62 -29.98
CA GLY A 126 -24.64 85.58 -28.90
C GLY A 126 -26.03 86.22 -28.99
N SER A 127 -26.49 86.88 -27.93
CA SER A 127 -27.71 87.70 -28.00
C SER A 127 -27.49 88.80 -29.04
N VAL A 128 -28.09 88.64 -30.22
CA VAL A 128 -27.95 89.61 -31.29
C VAL A 128 -28.94 90.75 -31.02
N PRO A 129 -28.49 92.01 -30.97
CA PRO A 129 -29.37 93.14 -30.77
C PRO A 129 -30.32 93.33 -31.95
N ASP A 130 -31.50 93.92 -31.68
CA ASP A 130 -32.41 94.36 -32.74
C ASP A 130 -31.68 95.35 -33.67
N ILE A 131 -31.86 95.15 -34.98
CA ILE A 131 -31.23 95.99 -36.00
C ILE A 131 -32.30 96.82 -36.69
N GLY A 132 -32.12 98.14 -36.66
CA GLY A 132 -32.86 99.06 -37.51
C GLY A 132 -32.13 99.28 -38.84
N ILE A 133 -32.81 99.06 -39.95
CA ILE A 133 -32.38 99.51 -41.28
C ILE A 133 -33.31 100.64 -41.71
N ASN A 134 -32.73 101.79 -42.00
CA ASN A 134 -33.44 102.93 -42.58
C ASN A 134 -33.01 103.11 -44.04
N ILE A 135 -33.99 103.18 -44.94
CA ILE A 135 -33.80 103.67 -46.31
C ILE A 135 -34.49 105.02 -46.41
N VAL A 136 -33.68 106.07 -46.53
CA VAL A 136 -34.14 107.42 -46.85
C VAL A 136 -34.23 107.55 -48.36
N LEU A 137 -35.40 107.87 -48.88
CA LEU A 137 -35.59 108.12 -50.30
C LEU A 137 -35.36 109.60 -50.63
N PRO A 138 -34.78 109.93 -51.79
CA PRO A 138 -34.68 111.32 -52.23
C PRO A 138 -36.08 111.91 -52.38
N GLY A 139 -36.34 113.02 -51.68
CA GLY A 139 -37.64 113.69 -51.73
C GLY A 139 -37.97 114.20 -53.13
N ILE A 140 -39.18 113.91 -53.60
CA ILE A 140 -39.77 114.47 -54.81
C ILE A 140 -40.86 115.44 -54.36
N THR A 141 -40.57 116.73 -54.38
CA THR A 141 -41.54 117.80 -54.14
C THR A 141 -42.40 117.99 -55.39
N GLU A 142 -43.64 117.50 -55.35
CA GLU A 142 -44.75 117.74 -56.29
C GLU A 142 -44.41 117.82 -57.79
N ALA A 143 -44.77 116.78 -58.55
CA ALA A 143 -44.91 116.90 -60.00
C ALA A 143 -46.02 115.97 -60.51
N GLU A 144 -47.07 116.55 -61.10
CA GLU A 144 -48.06 115.78 -61.85
C GLU A 144 -47.38 115.17 -63.10
N GLY A 145 -47.48 113.83 -63.25
CA GLY A 145 -47.12 113.12 -64.49
C GLY A 145 -45.70 112.55 -64.58
N ILE A 146 -44.96 112.39 -63.47
CA ILE A 146 -43.62 111.78 -63.47
C ILE A 146 -43.70 110.25 -63.21
N GLU A 147 -42.97 109.47 -64.01
CA GLU A 147 -42.68 108.06 -63.70
C GLU A 147 -41.66 107.98 -62.54
N VAL A 148 -42.04 107.35 -61.43
CA VAL A 148 -41.13 107.11 -60.31
C VAL A 148 -40.59 105.68 -60.44
N ASN A 149 -39.27 105.55 -60.54
CA ASN A 149 -38.55 104.28 -60.41
C ASN A 149 -37.36 104.50 -59.46
N GLN A 150 -37.57 104.19 -58.19
CA GLN A 150 -36.55 104.31 -57.16
C GLN A 150 -36.12 102.93 -56.72
N HIS A 151 -34.81 102.69 -56.79
CA HIS A 151 -34.18 101.49 -56.25
C HIS A 151 -33.13 101.92 -55.23
N GLN A 152 -33.31 101.49 -53.99
CA GLN A 152 -32.38 101.77 -52.90
C GLN A 152 -32.01 100.49 -52.18
N THR A 153 -30.76 100.43 -51.77
CA THR A 153 -30.19 99.29 -51.04
C THR A 153 -29.52 99.79 -49.77
N SER A 154 -29.82 99.17 -48.65
CA SER A 154 -29.14 99.43 -47.38
C SER A 154 -28.73 98.11 -46.75
N SER A 155 -27.54 98.08 -46.13
CA SER A 155 -26.98 96.86 -45.56
C SER A 155 -26.55 97.07 -44.12
N GLN A 156 -26.83 96.08 -43.28
CA GLN A 156 -26.33 95.99 -41.91
C GLN A 156 -25.73 94.60 -41.67
N THR A 157 -25.01 94.45 -40.56
CA THR A 157 -24.42 93.18 -40.16
C THR A 157 -25.04 92.70 -38.84
N ILE A 158 -25.49 91.44 -38.82
CA ILE A 158 -25.80 90.68 -37.62
C ILE A 158 -24.48 90.10 -37.10
N SER A 159 -23.96 90.68 -36.03
CA SER A 159 -22.82 90.12 -35.30
C SER A 159 -23.26 88.81 -34.64
N THR A 160 -22.85 87.67 -35.20
CA THR A 160 -23.22 86.35 -34.67
C THR A 160 -22.38 85.98 -33.44
N GLY A 161 -21.26 86.70 -33.23
CA GLY A 161 -20.27 86.36 -32.21
C GLY A 161 -19.43 85.13 -32.59
N LEU A 162 -19.66 84.55 -33.77
CA LEU A 162 -18.88 83.45 -34.31
C LEU A 162 -17.59 84.05 -34.87
N SER A 163 -16.48 83.86 -34.17
CA SER A 163 -15.16 84.31 -34.62
C SER A 163 -14.15 83.18 -34.50
N GLY A 164 -13.46 82.83 -35.59
CA GLY A 164 -12.26 82.00 -35.53
C GLY A 164 -12.27 80.71 -36.35
N THR A 165 -11.37 79.80 -35.97
CA THR A 165 -11.07 78.54 -36.68
C THR A 165 -11.60 77.30 -35.94
N GLU A 166 -12.58 77.49 -35.05
CA GLU A 166 -13.09 76.47 -34.12
C GLU A 166 -13.95 75.39 -34.79
N PHE A 167 -14.55 75.70 -35.93
CA PHE A 167 -15.26 74.77 -36.80
C PHE A 167 -15.17 75.21 -38.27
N VAL A 168 -15.59 74.35 -39.21
CA VAL A 168 -15.55 74.64 -40.66
C VAL A 168 -16.84 75.32 -41.09
N THR A 169 -17.98 74.68 -40.86
CA THR A 169 -19.32 75.22 -41.15
C THR A 169 -20.33 74.82 -40.09
N ALA A 170 -21.41 75.57 -39.92
CA ALA A 170 -22.53 75.20 -39.06
C ALA A 170 -23.87 75.35 -39.81
N THR A 171 -24.88 74.57 -39.42
CA THR A 171 -26.24 74.71 -39.94
C THR A 171 -27.09 75.52 -38.97
N LEU A 172 -27.79 76.54 -39.45
CA LEU A 172 -28.68 77.36 -38.64
C LEU A 172 -30.02 76.67 -38.36
N LYS A 173 -30.63 77.06 -37.24
CA LYS A 173 -32.04 76.81 -36.90
C LYS A 173 -32.66 78.11 -36.39
N GLY A 174 -33.94 78.33 -36.72
CA GLY A 174 -34.69 79.48 -36.25
C GLY A 174 -35.05 80.45 -37.37
N ASN A 175 -35.38 81.68 -37.01
CA ASN A 175 -35.92 82.67 -37.94
C ASN A 175 -35.43 84.08 -37.64
N ILE A 176 -35.71 85.01 -38.55
CA ILE A 176 -35.60 86.45 -38.32
C ILE A 176 -36.99 87.04 -38.46
N GLU A 177 -37.40 87.84 -37.48
CA GLU A 177 -38.60 88.64 -37.55
C GLU A 177 -38.27 90.01 -38.15
N VAL A 178 -39.03 90.44 -39.15
CA VAL A 178 -38.84 91.72 -39.83
C VAL A 178 -40.14 92.49 -39.83
N ASN A 179 -40.17 93.61 -39.13
CA ASN A 179 -41.29 94.54 -39.15
C ASN A 179 -40.98 95.72 -40.06
N LEU A 180 -41.70 95.79 -41.18
CA LEU A 180 -41.59 96.86 -42.16
C LEU A 180 -42.63 97.93 -41.91
N THR A 181 -42.17 99.13 -41.57
CA THR A 181 -42.99 100.33 -41.47
C THR A 181 -42.59 101.32 -42.56
N GLN A 182 -43.61 101.93 -43.15
CA GLN A 182 -43.46 102.85 -44.26
C GLN A 182 -44.35 104.06 -44.00
N ASN A 183 -43.75 105.25 -43.95
CA ASN A 183 -44.48 106.47 -43.68
C ASN A 183 -44.74 107.24 -44.98
N ALA A 184 -46.03 107.47 -45.27
CA ALA A 184 -46.54 108.43 -46.27
C ALA A 184 -46.19 108.18 -47.76
N PHE A 185 -46.77 107.13 -48.37
CA PHE A 185 -46.80 106.96 -49.83
C PHE A 185 -48.24 106.73 -50.29
N THR A 186 -48.69 107.45 -51.32
CA THR A 186 -49.98 107.24 -51.99
C THR A 186 -49.77 107.13 -53.50
N ASN A 187 -50.56 106.26 -54.16
CA ASN A 187 -50.55 106.06 -55.62
C ASN A 187 -49.28 105.40 -56.21
N LEU A 188 -48.76 104.32 -55.62
CA LEU A 188 -47.72 103.46 -56.21
C LEU A 188 -48.34 102.27 -56.96
N ASP A 189 -47.77 101.89 -58.11
CA ASP A 189 -48.23 100.75 -58.91
C ASP A 189 -47.61 99.43 -58.45
N THR A 190 -46.37 99.47 -57.98
CA THR A 190 -45.63 98.27 -57.56
C THR A 190 -44.65 98.61 -56.45
N GLU A 191 -44.67 97.79 -55.41
CA GLU A 191 -43.75 97.87 -54.28
C GLU A 191 -43.11 96.51 -54.07
N ILE A 192 -41.78 96.47 -54.20
CA ILE A 192 -41.00 95.24 -54.04
C ILE A 192 -39.98 95.49 -52.94
N TYR A 193 -40.13 94.76 -51.85
CA TYR A 193 -39.20 94.74 -50.74
C TYR A 193 -38.49 93.39 -50.72
N ILE A 194 -37.17 93.41 -50.82
CA ILE A 194 -36.35 92.20 -50.84
C ILE A 194 -35.36 92.29 -49.68
N LEU A 195 -35.27 91.22 -48.90
CA LEU A 195 -34.23 91.06 -47.91
C LEU A 195 -33.34 89.88 -48.29
N LYS A 196 -32.05 90.16 -48.42
CA LYS A 196 -31.01 89.19 -48.70
C LYS A 196 -30.20 88.96 -47.44
N VAL A 197 -30.13 87.71 -47.01
CA VAL A 197 -29.18 87.26 -45.99
C VAL A 197 -27.92 86.80 -46.71
N THR A 198 -26.78 87.30 -46.28
CA THR A 198 -25.49 87.17 -46.97
C THR A 198 -24.38 86.81 -45.98
N GLN A 199 -23.28 86.29 -46.48
CA GLN A 199 -22.03 86.12 -45.72
C GLN A 199 -20.87 86.53 -46.64
N GLY A 200 -20.24 87.67 -46.34
CA GLY A 200 -19.38 88.34 -47.31
C GLY A 200 -20.15 88.73 -48.57
N THR A 201 -19.67 88.34 -49.75
CA THR A 201 -20.35 88.60 -51.04
C THR A 201 -21.38 87.53 -51.41
N ASN A 202 -21.47 86.43 -50.65
CA ASN A 202 -22.33 85.31 -51.00
C ASN A 202 -23.74 85.51 -50.43
N VAL A 203 -24.76 85.44 -51.29
CA VAL A 203 -26.16 85.46 -50.87
C VAL A 203 -26.57 84.08 -50.40
N LEU A 204 -26.86 83.94 -49.10
CA LEU A 204 -27.28 82.69 -48.49
C LEU A 204 -28.77 82.41 -48.72
N LYS A 205 -29.61 83.45 -48.65
CA LYS A 205 -31.06 83.34 -48.88
C LYS A 205 -31.64 84.70 -49.27
N THR A 206 -32.71 84.71 -50.06
CA THR A 206 -33.44 85.91 -50.48
C THR A 206 -34.91 85.76 -50.13
N PHE A 207 -35.50 86.80 -49.57
CA PHE A 207 -36.89 86.85 -49.14
C PHE A 207 -37.60 88.02 -49.78
N ASN A 208 -38.81 87.79 -50.29
CA ASN A 208 -39.73 88.86 -50.63
C ASN A 208 -40.52 89.22 -49.37
N LEU A 209 -40.58 90.51 -49.04
CA LEU A 209 -41.22 90.99 -47.82
C LEU A 209 -42.56 91.65 -48.13
N LEU A 210 -43.51 91.47 -47.22
CA LEU A 210 -44.79 92.17 -47.18
C LEU A 210 -44.72 93.33 -46.20
N LYS A 211 -45.58 94.33 -46.34
CA LYS A 211 -45.68 95.40 -45.35
C LYS A 211 -46.14 94.83 -43.99
N GLY A 212 -45.61 95.38 -42.89
CA GLY A 212 -45.87 94.89 -41.54
C GLY A 212 -44.91 93.76 -41.13
N SER A 213 -45.39 92.84 -40.29
CA SER A 213 -44.56 91.78 -39.69
C SER A 213 -44.36 90.59 -40.64
N ASN A 214 -43.11 90.15 -40.78
CA ASN A 214 -42.68 89.00 -41.57
C ASN A 214 -41.83 88.08 -40.68
N ILE A 215 -42.00 86.77 -40.80
CA ILE A 215 -41.15 85.78 -40.14
C ILE A 215 -40.40 84.99 -41.22
N LEU A 216 -39.07 85.09 -41.20
CA LEU A 216 -38.20 84.57 -42.25
C LEU A 216 -37.39 83.39 -41.71
N ASP A 217 -37.74 82.18 -42.14
CA ASP A 217 -37.07 80.96 -41.70
C ASP A 217 -35.63 80.86 -42.24
N LEU A 218 -34.66 80.75 -41.35
CA LEU A 218 -33.24 80.54 -41.66
C LEU A 218 -32.76 79.12 -41.36
N SER A 219 -33.67 78.23 -40.98
CA SER A 219 -33.34 76.84 -40.68
C SER A 219 -32.77 76.13 -41.91
N GLY A 220 -31.74 75.30 -41.70
CA GLY A 220 -31.09 74.51 -42.75
C GLY A 220 -30.05 75.28 -43.57
N ILE A 221 -29.86 76.59 -43.33
CA ILE A 221 -28.81 77.36 -44.01
C ILE A 221 -27.45 76.98 -43.43
N THR A 222 -26.48 76.69 -44.29
CA THR A 222 -25.09 76.44 -43.90
C THR A 222 -24.32 77.76 -43.88
N ILE A 223 -23.59 78.01 -42.80
CA ILE A 223 -22.82 79.22 -42.56
C ILE A 223 -21.37 78.91 -42.20
N GLU A 224 -20.46 79.79 -42.57
CA GLU A 224 -19.09 79.84 -42.05
C GLU A 224 -19.06 80.50 -40.66
N PRO A 225 -17.98 80.38 -39.86
CA PRO A 225 -17.80 81.09 -38.58
C PRO A 225 -17.52 82.59 -38.79
N LYS A 226 -18.50 83.30 -39.37
CA LYS A 226 -18.48 84.74 -39.65
C LYS A 226 -19.86 85.34 -39.38
N ASP A 227 -19.90 86.66 -39.24
CA ASP A 227 -21.14 87.43 -39.13
C ASP A 227 -22.03 87.29 -40.38
N LEU A 228 -23.34 87.51 -40.20
CA LEU A 228 -24.33 87.50 -41.28
C LEU A 228 -24.58 88.93 -41.75
N GLY A 229 -24.46 89.19 -43.05
CA GLY A 229 -24.89 90.45 -43.65
C GLY A 229 -26.36 90.43 -44.02
N ILE A 230 -27.09 91.49 -43.71
CA ILE A 230 -28.46 91.71 -44.17
C ILE A 230 -28.45 92.87 -45.16
N SER A 231 -28.87 92.61 -46.39
CA SER A 231 -29.07 93.64 -47.41
C SER A 231 -30.56 93.76 -47.69
N PHE A 232 -31.11 94.94 -47.45
CA PHE A 232 -32.49 95.28 -47.72
C PHE A 232 -32.56 96.14 -48.97
N GLU A 233 -33.38 95.72 -49.94
CA GLU A 233 -33.58 96.38 -51.22
C GLU A 233 -35.06 96.78 -51.32
N ALA A 234 -35.31 98.05 -51.60
CA ALA A 234 -36.65 98.57 -51.85
C ALA A 234 -36.71 99.10 -53.29
N THR A 235 -37.70 98.62 -54.05
CA THR A 235 -38.01 99.12 -55.39
C THR A 235 -39.45 99.62 -55.41
N LEU A 236 -39.62 100.89 -55.75
CA LEU A 236 -40.92 101.55 -55.83
C LEU A 236 -41.15 102.04 -57.26
N ILE A 237 -42.27 101.61 -57.87
CA ILE A 237 -42.65 101.97 -59.24
C ILE A 237 -44.05 102.58 -59.23
N GLY A 238 -44.24 103.69 -59.95
CA GLY A 238 -45.56 104.29 -60.16
C GLY A 238 -45.65 105.11 -61.44
N SER A 239 -46.79 104.99 -62.12
CA SER A 239 -47.18 105.73 -63.31
C SER A 239 -48.40 106.62 -62.96
N ASN A 240 -48.24 107.94 -63.05
CA ASN A 240 -49.17 108.97 -62.53
C ASN A 240 -49.28 109.06 -61.00
N ALA A 241 -48.18 108.83 -60.30
CA ALA A 241 -48.18 108.93 -58.85
C ALA A 241 -48.29 110.41 -58.41
N ASN A 242 -49.47 110.86 -57.93
CA ASN A 242 -49.58 112.07 -57.10
C ASN A 242 -48.97 111.74 -55.73
N VAL A 243 -47.64 111.66 -55.69
CA VAL A 243 -46.91 111.40 -54.45
C VAL A 243 -46.77 112.73 -53.72
N LYS A 244 -47.64 112.99 -52.75
CA LYS A 244 -47.38 114.02 -51.77
C LYS A 244 -46.35 113.48 -50.79
N ILE A 245 -45.07 113.68 -51.09
CA ILE A 245 -43.98 113.47 -50.12
C ILE A 245 -43.94 114.72 -49.24
N ASP A 246 -44.79 114.76 -48.21
CA ASP A 246 -44.86 115.87 -47.25
C ASP A 246 -43.54 116.00 -46.46
N GLU A 247 -43.23 117.19 -45.97
CA GLU A 247 -41.91 117.80 -45.73
C GLU A 247 -41.00 117.19 -44.64
N ASN A 248 -41.10 115.89 -44.34
CA ASN A 248 -40.20 115.21 -43.41
C ASN A 248 -39.74 113.87 -43.99
N ASN A 249 -38.71 113.90 -44.85
CA ASN A 249 -37.91 112.76 -45.34
C ASN A 249 -38.64 111.39 -45.36
N PRO A 250 -39.16 110.92 -46.51
CA PRO A 250 -39.85 109.62 -46.56
C PRO A 250 -38.88 108.47 -46.25
N GLU A 251 -39.24 107.67 -45.26
CA GLU A 251 -38.42 106.57 -44.75
C GLU A 251 -39.16 105.23 -44.85
N ILE A 252 -38.42 104.22 -45.29
CA ILE A 252 -38.79 102.81 -45.08
C ILE A 252 -37.91 102.30 -43.95
N LEU A 253 -38.55 101.90 -42.86
CA LEU A 253 -37.89 101.36 -41.68
C LEU A 253 -38.14 99.85 -41.62
N ALA A 254 -37.05 99.07 -41.58
CA ALA A 254 -37.09 97.65 -41.29
C ALA A 254 -36.49 97.42 -39.90
N SER A 255 -37.31 97.00 -38.94
CA SER A 255 -36.85 96.50 -37.64
C SER A 255 -36.66 95.00 -37.74
N ILE A 256 -35.45 94.52 -37.43
CA ILE A 256 -35.03 93.14 -37.61
C ILE A 256 -34.66 92.55 -36.26
N THR A 257 -35.41 91.53 -35.83
CA THR A 257 -35.19 90.80 -34.58
C THR A 257 -34.82 89.34 -34.89
N PRO A 258 -33.55 88.95 -34.71
CA PRO A 258 -33.09 87.59 -35.01
C PRO A 258 -33.35 86.61 -33.85
N HIS A 259 -33.90 85.44 -34.19
CA HIS A 259 -34.12 84.30 -33.31
C HIS A 259 -33.46 83.04 -33.89
N ILE A 260 -32.12 83.03 -33.92
CA ILE A 260 -31.31 81.99 -34.55
C ILE A 260 -30.39 81.27 -33.56
N ALA A 261 -30.16 79.98 -33.80
CA ALA A 261 -29.23 79.11 -33.07
C ALA A 261 -28.54 78.15 -34.05
N LEU A 262 -27.57 77.37 -33.56
CA LEU A 262 -26.93 76.30 -34.34
C LEU A 262 -27.70 75.00 -34.19
N ALA A 263 -27.96 74.33 -35.31
CA ALA A 263 -28.56 73.00 -35.37
C ALA A 263 -27.48 71.92 -35.32
N SER A 264 -26.43 72.06 -36.12
CA SER A 264 -25.32 71.13 -36.23
C SER A 264 -24.04 71.88 -36.58
N ILE A 265 -22.90 71.27 -36.27
CA ILE A 265 -21.57 71.83 -36.54
C ILE A 265 -20.77 70.78 -37.32
N SER A 266 -20.14 71.18 -38.42
CA SER A 266 -19.22 70.32 -39.16
C SER A 266 -17.77 70.78 -39.00
N GLY A 267 -16.90 69.80 -38.78
CA GLY A 267 -15.46 70.01 -38.60
C GLY A 267 -15.10 70.79 -37.33
N ALA A 268 -15.83 70.57 -36.23
CA ALA A 268 -15.51 71.13 -34.92
C ALA A 268 -14.15 70.65 -34.43
N LYS A 269 -13.31 71.57 -33.94
CA LYS A 269 -12.00 71.27 -33.35
C LYS A 269 -12.14 71.06 -31.84
N ILE A 270 -11.87 69.83 -31.40
CA ILE A 270 -12.02 69.41 -30.01
C ILE A 270 -10.62 69.05 -29.47
N THR A 271 -10.29 69.51 -28.27
CA THR A 271 -9.07 69.07 -27.56
C THR A 271 -9.47 68.03 -26.54
N LEU A 272 -8.99 66.79 -26.71
CA LEU A 272 -9.19 65.70 -25.77
C LEU A 272 -7.92 65.49 -24.95
N LYS A 273 -8.01 65.81 -23.66
CA LYS A 273 -6.95 65.57 -22.67
C LYS A 273 -7.57 64.90 -21.47
N GLN A 274 -7.44 63.59 -21.37
CA GLN A 274 -8.16 62.81 -20.39
C GLN A 274 -7.32 61.64 -19.87
N ASP A 275 -7.31 61.47 -18.55
CA ASP A 275 -6.80 60.26 -17.91
C ASP A 275 -7.84 59.15 -18.02
N VAL A 276 -7.39 57.95 -18.42
CA VAL A 276 -8.23 56.77 -18.59
C VAL A 276 -8.12 55.92 -17.34
N ASN A 277 -9.19 55.87 -16.56
CA ASN A 277 -9.25 55.02 -15.38
C ASN A 277 -9.39 53.56 -15.80
N LEU A 278 -8.31 52.80 -15.64
CA LEU A 278 -8.26 51.36 -15.85
C LEU A 278 -7.75 50.70 -14.57
N THR A 279 -8.59 49.90 -13.91
CA THR A 279 -8.15 49.14 -12.72
C THR A 279 -7.35 47.93 -13.16
N ILE A 280 -6.03 47.98 -12.99
CA ILE A 280 -5.15 46.85 -13.32
C ILE A 280 -5.14 45.86 -12.15
N PRO A 281 -5.45 44.57 -12.37
CA PRO A 281 -5.41 43.56 -11.31
C PRO A 281 -4.04 43.49 -10.62
N ALA A 282 -4.02 43.52 -9.29
CA ALA A 282 -2.76 43.52 -8.51
C ALA A 282 -1.90 42.25 -8.72
N ILE A 283 -2.53 41.16 -9.17
CA ILE A 283 -1.85 39.91 -9.52
C ILE A 283 -1.05 40.03 -10.83
N LEU A 284 -1.31 41.03 -11.66
CA LEU A 284 -0.57 41.26 -12.90
C LEU A 284 0.74 42.01 -12.59
N SER A 285 1.89 41.54 -13.06
CA SER A 285 3.14 42.32 -13.05
C SER A 285 3.32 43.09 -14.36
N SER A 286 3.03 42.43 -15.49
CA SER A 286 3.00 43.04 -16.81
C SER A 286 2.14 42.23 -17.78
N ALA A 287 1.58 42.87 -18.81
CA ALA A 287 0.91 42.20 -19.91
C ALA A 287 1.18 42.92 -21.23
N THR A 288 1.69 42.20 -22.21
CA THR A 288 1.93 42.69 -23.57
C THR A 288 0.78 42.23 -24.47
N PHE A 289 0.08 43.18 -25.07
CA PHE A 289 -1.07 42.89 -25.94
C PHE A 289 -0.64 42.14 -27.20
N LYS A 290 -1.47 41.18 -27.63
CA LYS A 290 -1.29 40.45 -28.89
C LYS A 290 -1.72 41.31 -30.08
N SER A 291 -1.24 40.93 -31.27
CA SER A 291 -1.67 41.56 -32.53
C SER A 291 -3.19 41.61 -32.67
N GLY A 292 -3.71 42.77 -33.05
CA GLY A 292 -5.14 43.03 -33.25
C GLY A 292 -5.91 43.45 -32.00
N SER A 293 -5.26 43.50 -30.84
CA SER A 293 -5.83 44.12 -29.63
C SER A 293 -5.95 45.63 -29.86
N LYS A 294 -7.12 46.21 -29.61
CA LYS A 294 -7.35 47.64 -29.86
C LYS A 294 -8.16 48.31 -28.75
N LEU A 295 -7.88 49.58 -28.54
CA LEU A 295 -8.76 50.50 -27.82
C LEU A 295 -9.66 51.18 -28.83
N SER A 296 -10.96 51.23 -28.55
CA SER A 296 -11.95 51.93 -29.36
C SER A 296 -12.70 52.95 -28.49
N LEU A 297 -12.88 54.16 -29.00
CA LEU A 297 -13.68 55.20 -28.39
C LEU A 297 -14.84 55.50 -29.32
N HIS A 298 -16.03 55.25 -28.81
CA HIS A 298 -17.26 55.45 -29.55
C HIS A 298 -18.10 56.55 -28.89
N SER A 299 -18.65 57.45 -29.70
CA SER A 299 -19.63 58.44 -29.25
C SER A 299 -20.88 58.39 -30.13
N ASN A 300 -22.05 58.45 -29.49
CA ASN A 300 -23.32 58.60 -30.21
C ASN A 300 -23.61 60.06 -30.57
N GLU A 301 -22.85 61.00 -30.01
CA GLU A 301 -23.15 62.45 -30.03
C GLU A 301 -22.25 63.20 -31.03
N ILE A 302 -21.10 62.62 -31.37
CA ILE A 302 -20.19 63.14 -32.40
C ILE A 302 -19.71 62.05 -33.35
N GLN A 303 -19.34 62.46 -34.55
CA GLN A 303 -18.65 61.62 -35.52
C GLN A 303 -17.23 62.11 -35.71
N PHE A 304 -16.24 61.29 -35.32
CA PHE A 304 -14.84 61.64 -35.51
C PHE A 304 -14.48 61.64 -37.01
N LYS A 305 -13.79 62.68 -37.48
CA LYS A 305 -13.34 62.83 -38.87
C LYS A 305 -11.84 62.67 -39.02
N SER A 306 -11.09 63.33 -38.15
CA SER A 306 -9.63 63.21 -38.11
C SER A 306 -9.13 63.42 -36.69
N VAL A 307 -7.96 62.87 -36.41
CA VAL A 307 -7.28 63.01 -35.13
C VAL A 307 -5.80 63.24 -35.37
N ASN A 308 -5.22 64.10 -34.53
CA ASN A 308 -3.78 64.23 -34.38
C ASN A 308 -3.47 64.15 -32.88
N GLY A 309 -2.93 63.02 -32.45
CA GLY A 309 -2.70 62.75 -31.04
C GLY A 309 -2.50 61.27 -30.77
N ASN A 310 -2.24 60.97 -29.51
CA ASN A 310 -1.83 59.64 -29.09
C ASN A 310 -2.60 59.19 -27.84
N PHE A 311 -2.75 57.89 -27.71
CA PHE A 311 -3.04 57.19 -26.46
C PHE A 311 -1.72 56.79 -25.81
N ASN A 312 -1.53 57.13 -24.55
CA ASN A 312 -0.32 56.84 -23.81
C ASN A 312 -0.59 55.75 -22.76
N ILE A 313 0.29 54.74 -22.72
CA ILE A 313 0.34 53.71 -21.68
C ILE A 313 1.68 53.83 -20.99
N GLY A 314 1.70 54.48 -19.82
CA GLY A 314 2.94 54.82 -19.14
C GLY A 314 3.82 55.73 -20.01
N SER A 315 4.95 55.18 -20.47
CA SER A 315 5.88 55.88 -21.38
C SER A 315 5.68 55.56 -22.87
N GLN A 316 4.81 54.60 -23.20
CA GLN A 316 4.54 54.21 -24.59
C GLN A 316 3.51 55.14 -25.20
N THR A 317 3.77 55.58 -26.43
CA THR A 317 2.93 56.50 -27.18
C THR A 317 2.37 55.79 -28.41
N ILE A 318 1.06 55.59 -28.43
CA ILE A 318 0.34 54.84 -29.45
C ILE A 318 -0.49 55.83 -30.28
N PRO A 319 -0.29 55.92 -31.61
CA PRO A 319 -1.01 56.88 -32.43
C PRO A 319 -2.51 56.56 -32.48
N LEU A 320 -3.33 57.60 -32.36
CA LEU A 320 -4.77 57.49 -32.58
C LEU A 320 -5.08 57.61 -34.07
N SER A 321 -6.14 56.91 -34.50
CA SER A 321 -6.67 56.97 -35.86
C SER A 321 -8.18 56.97 -35.86
N VAL A 322 -8.81 57.47 -36.93
CA VAL A 322 -10.26 57.41 -37.11
C VAL A 322 -10.61 56.23 -37.99
N THR A 323 -11.38 55.30 -37.47
CA THR A 323 -11.85 54.11 -38.20
C THR A 323 -13.38 54.04 -38.08
N SER A 324 -14.09 54.09 -39.21
CA SER A 324 -15.56 54.02 -39.25
C SER A 324 -16.30 55.05 -38.37
N GLY A 325 -15.67 56.20 -38.07
CA GLY A 325 -16.26 57.25 -37.25
C GLY A 325 -15.88 57.18 -35.77
N ASP A 326 -15.14 56.15 -35.34
CA ASP A 326 -14.61 55.97 -33.98
C ASP A 326 -13.13 56.33 -33.89
N LEU A 327 -12.65 56.73 -32.71
CA LEU A 327 -11.21 56.83 -32.46
C LEU A 327 -10.68 55.48 -32.01
N THR A 328 -9.61 55.04 -32.65
CA THR A 328 -9.01 53.72 -32.39
C THR A 328 -7.51 53.84 -32.18
N ALA A 329 -6.98 53.04 -31.26
CA ALA A 329 -5.55 52.84 -31.05
C ALA A 329 -5.23 51.35 -31.14
N ASP A 330 -4.23 51.00 -31.97
CA ASP A 330 -3.71 49.64 -32.06
C ASP A 330 -2.78 49.39 -30.87
N LEU A 331 -3.22 48.50 -29.96
CA LEU A 331 -2.46 48.17 -28.77
C LEU A 331 -1.45 47.06 -29.00
N SER A 332 -1.33 46.53 -30.22
CA SER A 332 -0.39 45.45 -30.55
C SER A 332 1.01 45.77 -30.03
N ASP A 333 1.60 44.83 -29.31
CA ASP A 333 2.92 44.92 -28.67
C ASP A 333 3.07 45.97 -27.56
N ALA A 334 2.01 46.74 -27.26
CA ALA A 334 2.01 47.63 -26.11
C ALA A 334 1.99 46.80 -24.81
N THR A 335 2.78 47.23 -23.84
CA THR A 335 2.89 46.56 -22.53
C THR A 335 2.23 47.38 -21.43
N LEU A 336 1.40 46.75 -20.63
CA LEU A 336 0.72 47.33 -19.49
C LEU A 336 1.34 46.81 -18.19
N THR A 337 1.63 47.70 -17.25
CA THR A 337 2.08 47.39 -15.89
C THR A 337 1.19 48.08 -14.86
N PRO A 338 1.08 47.58 -13.61
CA PRO A 338 0.19 48.14 -12.59
C PRO A 338 0.41 49.61 -12.23
N SER A 339 1.61 50.13 -12.48
CA SER A 339 1.98 51.53 -12.22
C SER A 339 1.78 52.45 -13.42
N ASP A 340 1.37 51.93 -14.58
CA ASP A 340 1.19 52.75 -15.76
C ASP A 340 -0.03 53.64 -15.62
N ASN A 341 0.17 54.93 -15.91
CA ASN A 341 -0.94 55.86 -16.10
C ASN A 341 -1.35 55.81 -17.57
N LEU A 342 -2.65 55.71 -17.81
CA LEU A 342 -3.23 55.70 -19.15
C LEU A 342 -3.85 57.06 -19.41
N ASN A 343 -3.52 57.70 -20.53
CA ASN A 343 -4.11 58.99 -20.88
C ASN A 343 -4.21 59.19 -22.39
N ILE A 344 -5.12 60.06 -22.79
CA ILE A 344 -5.29 60.51 -24.16
C ILE A 344 -4.91 61.98 -24.24
N ASN A 345 -4.13 62.32 -25.25
CA ASN A 345 -3.83 63.70 -25.61
C ASN A 345 -3.94 63.86 -27.12
N ALA A 346 -5.04 64.46 -27.58
CA ALA A 346 -5.34 64.59 -28.98
C ALA A 346 -6.07 65.87 -29.34
N SER A 347 -5.78 66.36 -30.54
CA SER A 347 -6.60 67.33 -31.25
C SER A 347 -7.45 66.59 -32.28
N ILE A 348 -8.76 66.71 -32.15
CA ILE A 348 -9.75 65.97 -32.92
C ILE A 348 -10.52 66.96 -33.79
N THR A 349 -10.90 66.52 -34.98
CA THR A 349 -11.94 67.16 -35.78
C THR A 349 -13.13 66.23 -35.86
N ALA A 350 -14.31 66.73 -35.52
CA ALA A 350 -15.54 65.94 -35.49
C ALA A 350 -16.74 66.71 -36.06
N ASP A 351 -17.73 65.97 -36.56
CA ASP A 351 -19.05 66.53 -36.83
C ASP A 351 -19.95 66.34 -35.60
N ILE A 352 -20.70 67.38 -35.26
CA ILE A 352 -21.68 67.42 -34.17
C ILE A 352 -23.07 67.51 -34.81
N PRO A 353 -23.82 66.40 -34.91
CA PRO A 353 -25.13 66.38 -35.58
C PRO A 353 -26.20 67.20 -34.86
N ASP A 354 -26.09 67.36 -33.54
CA ASP A 354 -26.97 68.19 -32.72
C ASP A 354 -26.15 69.09 -31.79
N ALA A 355 -26.06 70.37 -32.15
CA ALA A 355 -25.26 71.36 -31.42
C ALA A 355 -25.87 71.75 -30.05
N SER A 356 -27.08 71.28 -29.72
CA SER A 356 -27.69 71.48 -28.40
C SER A 356 -27.25 70.46 -27.35
N MET A 357 -26.61 69.35 -27.79
CA MET A 357 -26.09 68.31 -26.91
C MET A 357 -24.72 68.71 -26.38
N SER A 358 -24.68 69.37 -25.22
CA SER A 358 -23.43 69.68 -24.50
C SER A 358 -23.67 69.55 -22.99
N PRO A 359 -22.81 68.84 -22.22
CA PRO A 359 -21.59 68.17 -22.66
C PRO A 359 -21.84 66.88 -23.47
N MET A 360 -20.83 66.42 -24.20
CA MET A 360 -20.87 65.16 -24.97
C MET A 360 -19.85 64.17 -24.41
N SER A 361 -20.02 62.87 -24.58
CA SER A 361 -19.13 61.84 -24.03
C SER A 361 -18.81 60.73 -25.04
N ALA A 362 -17.75 59.95 -24.75
CA ALA A 362 -17.47 58.70 -25.47
C ALA A 362 -17.20 57.56 -24.50
N SER A 363 -17.78 56.40 -24.82
CA SER A 363 -17.41 55.16 -24.14
C SER A 363 -16.12 54.61 -24.74
N ALA A 364 -15.15 54.33 -23.89
CA ALA A 364 -13.97 53.56 -24.24
C ALA A 364 -14.25 52.07 -24.08
N SER A 365 -13.78 51.26 -25.01
CA SER A 365 -13.86 49.80 -24.96
C SER A 365 -12.55 49.18 -25.42
N LEU A 366 -12.25 48.02 -24.85
CA LEU A 366 -11.14 47.17 -25.27
C LEU A 366 -11.71 46.06 -26.15
N GLU A 367 -11.18 45.90 -27.35
CA GLU A 367 -11.67 44.94 -28.34
C GLU A 367 -10.58 43.94 -28.75
N ASN A 368 -10.98 42.68 -28.96
CA ASN A 368 -10.09 41.58 -29.37
C ASN A 368 -8.86 41.36 -28.47
N ILE A 369 -9.00 41.65 -27.18
CA ILE A 369 -7.88 41.58 -26.24
C ILE A 369 -7.38 40.15 -26.10
N GLY A 370 -6.06 40.02 -26.24
CA GLY A 370 -5.29 38.90 -25.72
C GLY A 370 -3.86 39.35 -25.52
N PHE A 371 -3.01 38.44 -25.05
CA PHE A 371 -1.66 38.78 -24.65
C PHE A 371 -0.64 37.86 -25.32
N SER A 372 0.36 38.45 -25.96
CA SER A 372 1.53 37.73 -26.45
C SER A 372 2.40 37.26 -25.29
N ASN A 373 2.45 38.05 -24.20
CA ASN A 373 3.13 37.72 -22.96
C ASN A 373 2.37 38.29 -21.74
N VAL A 374 2.19 37.50 -20.69
CA VAL A 374 1.65 37.95 -19.40
C VAL A 374 2.58 37.47 -18.29
N VAL A 375 2.90 38.36 -17.36
CA VAL A 375 3.60 38.01 -16.12
C VAL A 375 2.61 38.21 -14.97
N ILE A 376 2.29 37.13 -14.26
CA ILE A 376 1.46 37.17 -13.05
C ILE A 376 2.31 36.93 -11.80
N ASN A 377 2.07 37.72 -10.76
CA ASN A 377 2.60 37.54 -9.42
C ASN A 377 1.87 36.37 -8.76
N ASN A 378 2.57 35.28 -8.47
CA ASN A 378 2.03 34.16 -7.70
C ASN A 378 3.19 33.44 -7.03
N SER A 379 3.28 33.46 -5.71
CA SER A 379 4.39 32.85 -4.96
C SER A 379 4.27 31.34 -4.78
N ASP A 380 3.10 30.76 -5.07
CA ASP A 380 2.74 29.43 -4.59
C ASP A 380 2.53 28.44 -5.74
N LEU A 381 3.36 28.56 -6.79
CA LEU A 381 3.33 27.68 -7.97
C LEU A 381 4.42 26.60 -7.97
N ASP A 382 5.36 26.63 -7.03
CA ASP A 382 6.29 25.52 -6.86
C ASP A 382 5.65 24.45 -5.99
N PHE A 383 5.68 23.22 -6.47
CA PHE A 383 5.25 22.08 -5.70
C PHE A 383 6.47 21.33 -5.18
N HIS A 384 6.54 21.18 -3.87
CA HIS A 384 7.55 20.37 -3.21
C HIS A 384 6.89 19.50 -2.16
N GLY A 385 7.45 18.32 -1.98
CA GLY A 385 7.09 17.53 -0.82
C GLY A 385 7.86 16.24 -0.75
N ASN A 386 7.72 15.64 0.41
CA ASN A 386 8.43 14.44 0.77
C ASN A 386 7.42 13.40 1.25
N GLN A 387 7.75 12.14 1.05
CA GLN A 387 7.01 11.03 1.60
C GLN A 387 8.00 9.97 2.06
N THR A 388 7.74 9.44 3.25
CA THR A 388 8.63 8.53 3.96
C THR A 388 7.85 7.26 4.25
N ILE A 389 8.40 6.12 3.84
CA ILE A 389 7.82 4.81 4.09
C ILE A 389 8.72 4.09 5.11
N PRO A 390 8.22 3.77 6.31
CA PRO A 390 9.04 3.14 7.33
C PRO A 390 9.39 1.70 6.97
N ILE A 391 10.63 1.31 7.24
CA ILE A 391 11.04 -0.09 7.17
C ILE A 391 10.50 -0.82 8.41
N PRO A 392 9.85 -2.00 8.25
CA PRO A 392 9.32 -2.76 9.36
C PRO A 392 10.39 -3.09 10.41
N SER A 393 10.07 -2.88 11.69
CA SER A 393 11.01 -3.18 12.79
C SER A 393 11.41 -4.65 12.85
N VAL A 394 10.53 -5.56 12.42
CA VAL A 394 10.79 -7.01 12.33
C VAL A 394 11.93 -7.34 11.36
N ALA A 395 12.14 -6.54 10.33
CA ALA A 395 13.22 -6.76 9.37
C ALA A 395 14.58 -6.27 9.91
N LYS A 396 14.59 -5.33 10.85
CA LYS A 396 15.82 -4.73 11.38
C LYS A 396 16.60 -5.75 12.22
N GLY A 397 17.84 -6.01 11.81
CA GLY A 397 18.74 -6.96 12.46
C GLY A 397 18.63 -8.40 11.93
N ILE A 398 17.59 -8.73 11.17
CA ILE A 398 17.42 -10.04 10.53
C ILE A 398 17.71 -9.96 9.03
N VAL A 399 17.22 -8.91 8.35
CA VAL A 399 17.42 -8.71 6.92
C VAL A 399 18.54 -7.70 6.68
N ASP A 400 19.49 -8.06 5.83
CA ASP A 400 20.56 -7.19 5.37
C ASP A 400 20.13 -6.32 4.22
N ASN A 401 19.58 -6.94 3.18
CA ASN A 401 19.08 -6.23 2.02
C ASN A 401 18.03 -7.07 1.31
N ILE A 402 17.20 -6.38 0.52
CA ILE A 402 16.31 -7.02 -0.44
C ILE A 402 16.60 -6.52 -1.84
N VAL A 403 16.51 -7.41 -2.82
CA VAL A 403 16.55 -7.07 -4.24
C VAL A 403 15.12 -7.13 -4.77
N ILE A 404 14.67 -6.04 -5.37
CA ILE A 404 13.33 -5.91 -5.95
C ILE A 404 13.31 -6.64 -7.29
N ASP A 405 12.42 -7.61 -7.47
CA ASP A 405 12.22 -8.31 -8.75
C ASP A 405 11.38 -7.45 -9.70
N SER A 406 10.26 -6.96 -9.19
CA SER A 406 9.37 -6.06 -9.91
C SER A 406 8.82 -4.98 -8.99
N GLY A 407 8.47 -3.83 -9.56
CA GLY A 407 7.87 -2.71 -8.87
C GLY A 407 7.96 -1.47 -9.75
N LYS A 408 7.00 -0.55 -9.61
CA LYS A 408 7.03 0.69 -10.39
C LYS A 408 6.43 1.86 -9.62
N VAL A 409 7.02 3.03 -9.85
CA VAL A 409 6.41 4.32 -9.51
C VAL A 409 5.87 4.93 -10.79
N THR A 410 4.59 5.25 -10.81
CA THR A 410 3.93 5.89 -11.95
C THR A 410 3.60 7.33 -11.60
N ILE A 411 3.93 8.24 -12.49
CA ILE A 411 3.45 9.62 -12.47
C ILE A 411 2.41 9.72 -13.58
N GLU A 412 1.16 9.94 -13.23
CA GLU A 412 0.07 10.20 -14.17
C GLU A 412 -0.27 11.68 -14.09
N TRP A 413 -0.55 12.33 -15.20
CA TRP A 413 -0.91 13.75 -15.19
C TRP A 413 -1.95 14.12 -16.23
N LYS A 414 -2.57 15.27 -15.99
CA LYS A 414 -3.45 16.01 -16.87
C LYS A 414 -3.01 17.46 -16.83
N ASN A 415 -2.48 17.95 -17.95
CA ASN A 415 -1.96 19.31 -18.06
C ASN A 415 -2.75 20.08 -19.11
N THR A 416 -3.56 21.05 -18.67
CA THR A 416 -4.29 21.96 -19.57
C THR A 416 -3.58 23.30 -19.75
N THR A 417 -2.46 23.51 -19.05
CA THR A 417 -1.68 24.76 -19.11
C THR A 417 -0.97 24.90 -20.46
N PRO A 418 -0.63 26.13 -20.90
CA PRO A 418 0.05 26.35 -22.17
C PRO A 418 1.57 26.05 -22.12
N PHE A 419 2.06 25.36 -21.08
CA PHE A 419 3.48 25.07 -20.89
C PHE A 419 3.71 23.69 -20.26
N VAL A 420 4.95 23.24 -20.31
CA VAL A 420 5.39 22.00 -19.66
C VAL A 420 5.63 22.25 -18.17
N ILE A 421 5.19 21.34 -17.30
CA ILE A 421 5.61 21.31 -15.90
C ILE A 421 6.89 20.48 -15.80
N LYS A 422 7.97 21.09 -15.31
CA LYS A 422 9.22 20.38 -15.04
C LYS A 422 9.12 19.73 -13.68
N SER A 423 9.10 18.40 -13.64
CA SER A 423 9.04 17.64 -12.40
C SER A 423 10.30 16.83 -12.18
N LYS A 424 10.61 16.55 -10.92
CA LYS A 424 11.72 15.71 -10.50
C LYS A 424 11.29 14.86 -9.32
N ILE A 425 11.59 13.57 -9.39
CA ILE A 425 11.41 12.62 -8.30
C ILE A 425 12.76 12.01 -7.94
N LEU A 426 13.04 11.98 -6.64
CA LEU A 426 14.30 11.53 -6.08
C LEU A 426 14.04 10.57 -4.93
N SER A 427 14.70 9.42 -4.96
CA SER A 427 14.82 8.50 -3.84
C SER A 427 16.25 7.96 -3.84
N ASN A 428 17.07 8.43 -2.89
CA ASN A 428 18.47 8.03 -2.81
C ASN A 428 18.60 6.52 -2.54
N VAL A 429 17.70 5.99 -1.71
CA VAL A 429 17.72 4.59 -1.30
C VAL A 429 17.38 3.63 -2.43
N LEU A 430 16.52 4.05 -3.36
CA LEU A 430 16.16 3.28 -4.57
C LEU A 430 17.00 3.70 -5.78
N GLY A 431 17.96 4.63 -5.62
CA GLY A 431 18.75 5.18 -6.70
C GLY A 431 17.89 5.79 -7.83
N ILE A 432 16.79 6.45 -7.46
CA ILE A 432 15.90 7.17 -8.38
C ILE A 432 16.32 8.63 -8.38
N ASN A 433 16.63 9.19 -9.55
CA ASN A 433 16.90 10.62 -9.75
C ASN A 433 16.40 11.00 -11.15
N GLU A 434 15.09 11.00 -11.31
CA GLU A 434 14.42 11.13 -12.61
C GLU A 434 13.81 12.52 -12.75
N SER A 435 14.03 13.13 -13.91
CA SER A 435 13.40 14.40 -14.29
C SER A 435 12.42 14.14 -15.41
N VAL A 436 11.16 14.52 -15.20
CA VAL A 436 10.07 14.27 -16.13
C VAL A 436 9.44 15.59 -16.54
N ASN A 437 9.38 15.82 -17.84
CA ASN A 437 8.62 16.91 -18.44
C ASN A 437 7.16 16.46 -18.58
N LEU A 438 6.26 17.08 -17.82
CA LEU A 438 4.84 16.79 -17.89
C LEU A 438 4.25 17.65 -19.01
N ASP A 439 4.27 17.07 -20.21
CA ASP A 439 3.95 17.74 -21.46
C ASP A 439 2.50 18.23 -21.55
N ILE A 440 2.25 19.10 -22.55
CA ILE A 440 0.94 19.71 -22.84
C ILE A 440 0.06 18.67 -23.55
N THR A 441 -0.33 17.63 -22.81
CA THR A 441 -1.23 16.60 -23.27
C THR A 441 -2.38 16.48 -22.26
N ASN A 442 -3.62 16.44 -22.76
CA ASN A 442 -4.82 16.32 -21.91
C ASN A 442 -4.76 15.15 -20.92
N SER A 443 -3.88 14.17 -21.16
CA SER A 443 -3.36 13.24 -20.15
C SER A 443 -2.00 12.67 -20.56
N GLY A 444 -1.23 12.16 -19.61
CA GLY A 444 0.06 11.50 -19.82
C GLY A 444 0.46 10.60 -18.65
N SER A 445 1.44 9.72 -18.87
CA SER A 445 2.03 8.91 -17.79
C SER A 445 3.52 8.65 -18.01
N HIS A 446 4.26 8.50 -16.92
CA HIS A 446 5.67 8.12 -16.90
C HIS A 446 5.88 7.07 -15.81
N THR A 447 6.59 6.01 -16.13
CA THR A 447 6.81 4.88 -15.22
C THR A 447 8.29 4.71 -14.93
N ILE A 448 8.64 4.65 -13.65
CA ILE A 448 9.98 4.38 -13.16
C ILE A 448 10.02 2.93 -12.69
N ASN A 449 10.85 2.12 -13.34
CA ASN A 449 11.03 0.71 -13.00
C ASN A 449 11.95 0.55 -11.79
N LEU A 450 11.52 -0.25 -10.81
CA LEU A 450 12.27 -0.57 -9.60
C LEU A 450 12.94 -1.94 -9.64
N SER A 451 12.73 -2.73 -10.68
CA SER A 451 13.36 -4.03 -10.88
C SER A 451 14.89 -3.93 -10.82
N GLY A 452 15.51 -4.84 -10.07
CA GLY A 452 16.96 -4.91 -9.85
C GLY A 452 17.52 -3.88 -8.85
N LYS A 453 16.69 -3.00 -8.29
CA LYS A 453 17.11 -2.09 -7.22
C LYS A 453 17.24 -2.85 -5.90
N THR A 454 18.17 -2.41 -5.06
CA THR A 454 18.46 -3.03 -3.77
C THR A 454 18.11 -2.05 -2.65
N LEU A 455 17.37 -2.51 -1.65
CA LEU A 455 17.14 -1.78 -0.42
C LEU A 455 18.03 -2.36 0.68
N ASP A 456 18.93 -1.56 1.23
CA ASP A 456 19.87 -1.96 2.28
C ASP A 456 19.32 -1.68 3.68
N PHE A 457 18.90 -2.71 4.39
CA PHE A 457 18.24 -2.59 5.69
C PHE A 457 19.24 -2.41 6.84
N LYS A 458 20.57 -2.52 6.61
CA LYS A 458 21.59 -2.27 7.64
C LYS A 458 21.62 -0.82 8.09
N THR A 459 21.43 0.09 7.14
CA THR A 459 21.63 1.53 7.33
C THR A 459 20.36 2.34 7.15
N LEU A 460 19.30 1.73 6.62
CA LEU A 460 18.07 2.44 6.29
C LEU A 460 17.01 2.23 7.36
N ASP A 461 16.41 3.34 7.78
CA ASP A 461 15.22 3.34 8.62
C ASP A 461 13.94 3.47 7.79
N ASN A 462 14.01 4.20 6.67
CA ASN A 462 12.88 4.52 5.82
C ASN A 462 13.25 4.54 4.33
N ILE A 463 12.23 4.43 3.48
CA ILE A 463 12.30 4.74 2.05
C ILE A 463 11.76 6.14 1.83
N ASP A 464 12.66 7.08 1.58
CA ASP A 464 12.31 8.48 1.34
C ASP A 464 12.17 8.77 -0.15
N PHE A 465 11.08 9.44 -0.48
CA PHE A 465 10.83 10.07 -1.76
C PHE A 465 10.72 11.57 -1.57
N SER A 466 11.41 12.32 -2.41
CA SER A 466 11.20 13.75 -2.57
C SER A 466 10.73 14.01 -4.00
N TYR A 467 9.73 14.87 -4.13
CA TYR A 467 9.22 15.31 -5.41
C TYR A 467 9.25 16.83 -5.47
N SER A 468 9.50 17.32 -6.67
CA SER A 468 9.37 18.74 -6.99
C SER A 468 8.74 18.89 -8.35
N ALA A 469 7.90 19.90 -8.54
CA ALA A 469 7.33 20.25 -9.83
C ALA A 469 7.17 21.76 -9.93
N SER A 470 7.58 22.32 -11.07
CA SER A 470 7.54 23.77 -11.31
C SER A 470 7.12 24.06 -12.75
N PRO A 471 6.17 24.99 -12.98
CA PRO A 471 5.84 25.50 -14.29
C PRO A 471 7.06 26.04 -15.05
N THR A 472 7.15 25.74 -16.34
CA THR A 472 8.11 26.46 -17.20
C THR A 472 7.71 27.93 -17.28
N GLY A 473 8.65 28.85 -17.05
CA GLY A 473 8.38 30.29 -16.99
C GLY A 473 8.09 30.83 -15.59
N TYR A 474 8.08 29.96 -14.58
CA TYR A 474 8.06 30.35 -13.17
C TYR A 474 9.48 30.56 -12.62
N ASN A 475 9.67 31.58 -11.80
CA ASN A 475 10.97 31.92 -11.20
C ASN A 475 10.95 31.96 -9.66
N GLY A 476 9.90 31.42 -9.03
CA GLY A 476 9.71 31.44 -7.58
C GLY A 476 8.86 32.60 -7.05
N SER A 477 8.46 33.55 -7.90
CA SER A 477 7.56 34.65 -7.52
C SER A 477 6.59 35.08 -8.61
N THR A 478 6.97 34.88 -9.87
CA THR A 478 6.19 35.30 -11.03
C THR A 478 6.12 34.19 -12.07
N LEU A 479 4.97 34.02 -12.72
CA LEU A 479 4.76 33.12 -13.85
C LEU A 479 4.62 33.91 -15.14
N SER A 480 5.47 33.59 -16.12
CA SER A 480 5.37 34.13 -17.48
C SER A 480 4.58 33.20 -18.38
N LEU A 481 3.53 33.72 -19.00
CA LEU A 481 2.61 33.03 -19.91
C LEU A 481 2.73 33.63 -21.30
N SER A 482 2.60 32.81 -22.35
CA SER A 482 2.63 33.29 -23.74
C SER A 482 1.35 32.91 -24.48
N ASN A 483 0.86 33.81 -25.33
CA ASN A 483 -0.31 33.60 -26.19
C ASN A 483 -1.59 33.17 -25.43
N VAL A 484 -1.96 33.93 -24.40
CA VAL A 484 -3.15 33.67 -23.56
C VAL A 484 -4.19 34.78 -23.71
N ASN A 485 -5.45 34.49 -23.37
CA ASN A 485 -6.53 35.48 -23.34
C ASN A 485 -6.93 35.82 -21.88
N PRO A 486 -7.37 37.07 -21.61
CA PRO A 486 -7.96 37.41 -20.32
C PRO A 486 -9.13 36.47 -19.97
N GLY A 487 -9.15 35.97 -18.73
CA GLY A 487 -10.20 35.07 -18.26
C GLY A 487 -9.97 33.58 -18.57
N ASP A 488 -8.91 33.22 -19.31
CA ASP A 488 -8.53 31.81 -19.46
C ASP A 488 -8.20 31.21 -18.08
N SER A 489 -8.69 30.01 -17.82
CA SER A 489 -8.41 29.24 -16.60
C SER A 489 -7.64 27.98 -16.96
N TYR A 490 -6.56 27.72 -16.23
CA TYR A 490 -5.67 26.60 -16.48
C TYR A 490 -5.54 25.73 -15.24
N THR A 491 -5.60 24.41 -15.47
CA THR A 491 -5.46 23.40 -14.42
C THR A 491 -4.36 22.40 -14.77
N PHE A 492 -3.61 22.04 -13.74
CA PHE A 492 -2.64 20.97 -13.76
C PHE A 492 -2.92 20.03 -12.59
N GLU A 493 -3.06 18.75 -12.92
CA GLU A 493 -3.22 17.67 -11.96
C GLU A 493 -2.20 16.58 -12.27
N ALA A 494 -1.46 16.13 -11.27
CA ALA A 494 -0.60 14.98 -11.37
C ALA A 494 -0.78 14.08 -10.15
N THR A 495 -0.76 12.78 -10.35
CA THR A 495 -0.78 11.79 -9.29
C THR A 495 0.48 10.95 -9.38
N ILE A 496 1.26 10.94 -8.30
CA ILE A 496 2.39 10.04 -8.12
C ILE A 496 1.88 8.84 -7.32
N LEU A 497 1.98 7.66 -7.93
CA LEU A 497 1.45 6.41 -7.40
C LEU A 497 2.57 5.39 -7.31
N PHE A 498 2.60 4.66 -6.21
CA PHE A 498 3.34 3.41 -6.13
C PHE A 498 2.37 2.27 -6.44
N ASP A 499 2.68 1.42 -7.41
CA ASP A 499 1.87 0.24 -7.70
C ASP A 499 2.28 -0.90 -6.76
N GLY A 500 1.63 -0.99 -5.60
CA GLY A 500 1.94 -2.00 -4.58
C GLY A 500 1.70 -3.44 -5.05
N ASN A 501 0.73 -3.66 -5.95
CA ASN A 501 0.50 -4.97 -6.56
C ASN A 501 1.62 -5.41 -7.51
N ALA A 502 2.44 -4.46 -7.98
CA ALA A 502 3.60 -4.75 -8.82
C ALA A 502 4.88 -4.98 -7.99
N PHE A 503 4.86 -4.79 -6.67
CA PHE A 503 6.04 -4.96 -5.83
C PHE A 503 6.27 -6.42 -5.45
N ASN A 504 7.33 -7.00 -6.00
CA ASN A 504 7.77 -8.35 -5.67
C ASN A 504 9.22 -8.35 -5.23
N ILE A 505 9.52 -9.13 -4.21
CA ILE A 505 10.89 -9.36 -3.75
C ILE A 505 11.49 -10.49 -4.58
N GLY A 506 12.62 -10.24 -5.22
CA GLY A 506 13.37 -11.25 -5.96
C GLY A 506 14.31 -12.04 -5.07
N SER A 507 15.04 -11.34 -4.20
CA SER A 507 15.85 -12.00 -3.18
C SER A 507 15.96 -11.19 -1.88
N ILE A 508 16.20 -11.90 -0.78
CA ILE A 508 16.42 -11.38 0.57
C ILE A 508 17.75 -11.93 1.04
N THR A 509 18.67 -11.06 1.44
CA THR A 509 19.87 -11.46 2.17
C THR A 509 19.56 -11.37 3.66
N ILE A 510 19.69 -12.47 4.39
CA ILE A 510 19.55 -12.47 5.86
C ILE A 510 20.91 -12.39 6.55
N ASN A 511 20.92 -11.64 7.64
CA ASN A 511 22.04 -11.51 8.56
C ASN A 511 22.28 -12.80 9.35
N ALA A 512 23.43 -12.84 10.01
CA ALA A 512 23.71 -13.88 10.97
C ALA A 512 22.62 -13.91 12.05
N THR A 513 21.91 -15.03 12.17
CA THR A 513 20.79 -15.19 13.09
C THR A 513 20.76 -16.57 13.71
N THR A 514 20.16 -16.67 14.91
CA THR A 514 20.02 -17.92 15.64
C THR A 514 18.55 -18.20 15.91
N ILE A 515 18.08 -19.36 15.48
CA ILE A 515 16.72 -19.85 15.68
C ILE A 515 16.77 -20.96 16.72
N LYS A 516 15.93 -20.86 17.74
CA LYS A 516 15.84 -21.86 18.80
C LYS A 516 14.42 -22.39 18.90
N GLY A 517 14.30 -23.66 19.23
CA GLY A 517 13.01 -24.28 19.53
C GLY A 517 13.18 -25.63 20.18
N SER A 518 12.04 -26.28 20.45
CA SER A 518 11.99 -27.67 20.89
C SER A 518 11.67 -28.60 19.73
N LEU A 519 12.20 -29.81 19.77
CA LEU A 519 11.92 -30.90 18.84
C LEU A 519 10.71 -31.76 19.26
N GLY A 520 10.10 -31.48 20.41
CA GLY A 520 8.91 -32.19 20.89
C GLY A 520 8.56 -31.87 22.34
N ASP A 521 7.53 -32.54 22.85
CA ASP A 521 7.16 -32.43 24.26
C ASP A 521 8.23 -33.11 25.17
N PRO A 522 8.43 -32.63 26.41
CA PRO A 522 9.31 -33.27 27.36
C PRO A 522 8.94 -34.75 27.58
N MET A 523 9.97 -35.59 27.63
CA MET A 523 9.84 -37.04 27.71
C MET A 523 10.12 -37.52 29.13
N ASP A 524 9.18 -38.27 29.72
CA ASP A 524 9.38 -38.90 31.03
C ASP A 524 9.87 -40.33 30.87
N LEU A 525 11.18 -40.52 31.02
CA LEU A 525 11.84 -41.82 31.04
C LEU A 525 12.19 -42.26 32.47
N SER A 526 11.58 -41.64 33.48
CA SER A 526 11.64 -42.10 34.85
C SER A 526 10.63 -43.24 35.04
N PHE A 527 11.13 -44.46 35.21
CA PHE A 527 10.28 -45.62 35.39
C PHE A 527 9.64 -45.60 36.78
N SER A 528 8.31 -45.52 36.84
CA SER A 528 7.53 -45.33 38.08
C SER A 528 7.02 -46.63 38.72
N ASP A 529 7.16 -47.76 38.04
CA ASP A 529 6.76 -49.07 38.57
C ASP A 529 7.91 -49.68 39.40
N ASN A 530 7.65 -49.93 40.69
CA ASN A 530 8.67 -50.38 41.65
C ASN A 530 9.38 -51.67 41.24
N ASP A 531 8.68 -52.59 40.56
CA ASP A 531 9.24 -53.90 40.20
C ASP A 531 10.19 -53.82 38.98
N MET A 532 9.90 -52.96 38.00
CA MET A 532 10.76 -52.73 36.84
C MET A 532 11.85 -51.67 37.08
N ALA A 533 11.59 -50.69 37.94
CA ALA A 533 12.55 -49.63 38.26
C ALA A 533 13.86 -50.17 38.86
N ASP A 534 13.79 -51.16 39.76
CA ASP A 534 14.99 -51.80 40.33
C ASP A 534 15.84 -52.50 39.25
N MET A 535 15.19 -53.17 38.29
CA MET A 535 15.89 -53.79 37.17
C MET A 535 16.51 -52.76 36.24
N LEU A 536 15.77 -51.72 35.86
CA LEU A 536 16.22 -50.69 34.93
C LEU A 536 17.37 -49.85 35.49
N ASN A 537 17.39 -49.59 36.81
CA ASN A 537 18.51 -48.93 37.49
C ASN A 537 19.81 -49.78 37.48
N LYS A 538 19.71 -51.10 37.31
CA LYS A 538 20.86 -52.01 37.23
C LYS A 538 21.36 -52.23 35.80
N ILE A 539 20.61 -51.72 34.83
CA ILE A 539 20.86 -51.82 33.40
C ILE A 539 21.52 -50.55 32.89
N GLN A 540 22.57 -50.69 32.08
CA GLN A 540 23.21 -49.60 31.35
C GLN A 540 23.16 -49.88 29.86
N ILE A 541 22.47 -49.03 29.10
CA ILE A 541 22.43 -49.11 27.64
C ILE A 541 23.77 -48.65 27.09
N ASN A 542 24.44 -49.51 26.32
CA ASN A 542 25.83 -49.29 25.94
C ASN A 542 26.02 -48.17 24.90
N LYS A 543 25.04 -47.99 24.02
CA LYS A 543 25.07 -46.99 22.95
C LYS A 543 23.65 -46.68 22.51
N VAL A 544 23.31 -45.39 22.45
CA VAL A 544 22.01 -44.91 21.98
C VAL A 544 22.25 -43.94 20.83
N PRO A 545 22.13 -44.39 19.57
CA PRO A 545 22.25 -43.51 18.42
C PRO A 545 21.13 -42.46 18.38
N LEU A 546 21.48 -41.19 18.54
CA LEU A 546 20.63 -40.05 18.24
C LEU A 546 21.13 -39.43 16.94
N THR A 547 20.38 -39.64 15.86
CA THR A 547 20.70 -39.14 14.52
C THR A 547 19.91 -37.88 14.25
N PHE A 548 20.62 -36.79 14.02
CA PHE A 548 20.05 -35.57 13.50
C PHE A 548 20.13 -35.57 11.98
N VAL A 549 19.04 -35.20 11.32
CA VAL A 549 18.95 -35.07 9.87
C VAL A 549 18.46 -33.66 9.56
N SER A 550 19.18 -32.96 8.68
CA SER A 550 18.69 -31.72 8.09
C SER A 550 18.80 -31.72 6.58
N THR A 551 17.82 -31.10 5.93
CA THR A 551 17.76 -30.90 4.48
C THR A 551 17.56 -29.43 4.21
N LEU A 552 18.31 -28.91 3.24
CA LEU A 552 18.14 -27.56 2.71
C LEU A 552 17.39 -27.66 1.39
N ASN A 553 16.16 -27.13 1.35
CA ASN A 553 15.33 -27.16 0.16
C ASN A 553 15.44 -25.83 -0.57
N ASN A 554 16.06 -25.83 -1.75
CA ASN A 554 16.22 -24.65 -2.62
C ASN A 554 16.91 -23.43 -1.97
N VAL A 555 17.58 -23.57 -0.83
CA VAL A 555 18.30 -22.49 -0.16
C VAL A 555 19.81 -22.74 -0.22
N ASP A 556 20.55 -21.71 -0.62
CA ASP A 556 22.01 -21.66 -0.46
C ASP A 556 22.32 -20.91 0.85
N MET A 557 22.70 -21.67 1.88
CA MET A 557 23.03 -21.12 3.20
C MET A 557 24.21 -21.83 3.83
N ASN A 558 24.99 -21.07 4.59
CA ASN A 558 25.98 -21.60 5.51
C ASN A 558 25.45 -21.47 6.93
N GLY A 559 25.47 -22.59 7.66
CA GLY A 559 25.00 -22.62 9.03
C GLY A 559 25.26 -23.95 9.71
N SER A 560 25.01 -23.96 11.02
CA SER A 560 25.13 -25.14 11.85
C SER A 560 23.96 -25.24 12.82
N VAL A 561 23.66 -26.45 13.29
CA VAL A 561 22.64 -26.71 14.29
C VAL A 561 23.27 -27.38 15.49
N THR A 562 22.94 -26.87 16.67
CA THR A 562 23.32 -27.45 17.95
C THR A 562 22.09 -28.10 18.55
N ILE A 563 22.21 -29.36 18.97
CA ILE A 563 21.17 -30.06 19.74
C ILE A 563 21.51 -29.94 21.22
N ALA A 564 20.51 -29.61 22.01
CA ALA A 564 20.61 -29.52 23.46
C ALA A 564 19.60 -30.47 24.09
N ALA A 565 20.03 -31.20 25.11
CA ALA A 565 19.16 -32.05 25.91
C ALA A 565 19.11 -31.50 27.33
N SER A 566 17.92 -31.10 27.77
CA SER A 566 17.65 -30.57 29.12
C SER A 566 16.78 -31.54 29.88
N TYR A 567 17.16 -31.91 31.10
CA TYR A 567 16.43 -32.92 31.90
C TYR A 567 16.79 -32.87 33.39
N THR A 568 15.94 -33.45 34.21
CA THR A 568 16.13 -33.72 35.63
C THR A 568 16.50 -35.19 35.81
N ASP A 569 17.67 -35.45 36.39
CA ASP A 569 18.13 -36.82 36.65
C ASP A 569 17.49 -37.43 37.91
N THR A 570 17.81 -38.70 38.18
CA THR A 570 17.33 -39.46 39.35
C THR A 570 17.73 -38.85 40.70
N THR A 571 18.72 -37.96 40.74
CA THR A 571 19.12 -37.24 41.96
C THR A 571 18.29 -35.98 42.20
N GLY A 572 17.40 -35.63 41.27
CA GLY A 572 16.64 -34.38 41.28
C GLY A 572 17.42 -33.18 40.74
N SER A 573 18.58 -33.40 40.11
CA SER A 573 19.43 -32.34 39.57
C SER A 573 19.06 -32.04 38.12
N SER A 574 18.79 -30.76 37.82
CA SER A 574 18.62 -30.30 36.44
C SER A 574 19.96 -30.26 35.71
N LYS A 575 20.01 -30.82 34.51
CA LYS A 575 21.18 -30.94 33.64
C LYS A 575 20.84 -30.47 32.23
N THR A 576 21.83 -29.85 31.58
CA THR A 576 21.78 -29.53 30.15
C THR A 576 23.04 -30.04 29.49
N THR A 577 22.88 -30.85 28.45
CA THR A 577 23.97 -31.36 27.62
C THR A 577 23.86 -30.79 26.23
N ASN A 578 24.89 -30.08 25.78
CA ASN A 578 24.97 -29.54 24.41
C ASN A 578 25.87 -30.45 23.58
N TYR A 579 25.39 -30.83 22.40
CA TYR A 579 26.17 -31.58 21.44
C TYR A 579 26.96 -30.65 20.51
N ASN A 580 28.01 -31.16 19.88
CA ASN A 580 28.79 -30.37 18.94
C ASN A 580 27.93 -29.88 17.78
N PRO A 581 28.18 -28.67 17.24
CA PRO A 581 27.45 -28.16 16.10
C PRO A 581 27.57 -29.08 14.88
N ILE A 582 26.43 -29.31 14.22
CA ILE A 582 26.30 -30.13 13.01
C ILE A 582 26.06 -29.19 11.84
N THR A 583 26.77 -29.34 10.73
CA THR A 583 26.53 -28.52 9.52
C THR A 583 25.14 -28.79 8.94
N LEU A 584 24.41 -27.73 8.57
CA LEU A 584 23.09 -27.87 7.93
C LEU A 584 23.19 -28.61 6.58
N GLY A 585 22.12 -29.31 6.19
CA GLY A 585 22.07 -30.12 4.98
C GLY A 585 22.83 -31.46 5.09
N THR A 586 23.27 -31.82 6.30
CA THR A 586 23.97 -33.07 6.59
C THR A 586 23.19 -33.92 7.59
N SER A 587 23.58 -35.20 7.69
CA SER A 587 23.15 -36.11 8.75
C SER A 587 24.32 -36.44 9.67
N SER A 588 24.12 -36.38 10.98
CA SER A 588 25.13 -36.77 11.96
C SER A 588 24.51 -37.59 13.09
N THR A 589 25.24 -38.59 13.56
CA THR A 589 24.82 -39.46 14.68
C THR A 589 25.72 -39.23 15.87
N ILE A 590 25.10 -38.95 17.01
CA ILE A 590 25.73 -38.78 18.31
C ILE A 590 25.26 -39.89 19.27
N ASP A 591 26.01 -40.13 20.34
CA ASP A 591 25.64 -41.10 21.36
C ASP A 591 24.93 -40.41 22.52
N ALA A 592 23.69 -40.81 22.79
CA ALA A 592 22.85 -40.29 23.85
C ALA A 592 22.76 -41.24 25.06
N SER A 593 23.61 -42.28 25.13
CA SER A 593 23.57 -43.29 26.21
C SER A 593 23.62 -42.67 27.60
N ASP A 594 24.47 -41.66 27.81
CA ASP A 594 24.65 -41.03 29.13
C ASP A 594 23.39 -40.32 29.61
N ILE A 595 22.61 -39.76 28.68
CA ILE A 595 21.33 -39.10 28.97
C ILE A 595 20.28 -40.16 29.29
N ILE A 596 20.12 -41.17 28.46
CA ILE A 596 19.10 -42.21 28.67
C ILE A 596 19.37 -43.00 29.96
N ASN A 597 20.64 -43.35 30.24
CA ASN A 597 21.05 -44.06 31.45
C ASN A 597 20.93 -43.20 32.73
N SER A 598 20.64 -41.91 32.61
CA SER A 598 20.34 -41.05 33.77
C SER A 598 18.86 -41.09 34.19
N HIS A 599 18.03 -41.85 33.47
CA HIS A 599 16.58 -42.00 33.67
C HIS A 599 15.86 -40.65 33.83
N PRO A 600 15.89 -39.81 32.79
CA PRO A 600 15.42 -38.44 32.89
C PRO A 600 13.90 -38.36 33.06
N LYS A 601 13.43 -37.47 33.94
CA LYS A 601 11.99 -37.30 34.22
C LYS A 601 11.27 -36.38 33.22
N ASP A 602 11.99 -35.45 32.62
CA ASP A 602 11.47 -34.35 31.79
C ASP A 602 12.46 -34.01 30.67
N LEU A 603 12.93 -35.03 29.95
CA LEU A 603 13.89 -34.86 28.87
C LEU A 603 13.29 -34.05 27.71
N GLU A 604 13.77 -32.83 27.54
CA GLU A 604 13.47 -31.97 26.41
C GLU A 604 14.66 -31.94 25.45
N LEU A 605 14.40 -32.20 24.16
CA LEU A 605 15.37 -32.02 23.10
C LEU A 605 15.12 -30.68 22.39
N GLY A 606 16.00 -29.72 22.63
CA GLY A 606 16.02 -28.43 21.96
C GLY A 606 16.98 -28.40 20.77
N TYR A 607 16.75 -27.47 19.86
CA TYR A 607 17.67 -27.14 18.78
C TYR A 607 18.02 -25.66 18.79
N SER A 608 19.20 -25.35 18.26
CA SER A 608 19.67 -23.99 17.99
C SER A 608 20.33 -23.98 16.61
N ILE A 609 19.61 -23.51 15.60
CA ILE A 609 20.12 -23.33 14.23
C ILE A 609 20.78 -21.95 14.15
N ASN A 610 22.07 -21.94 13.90
CA ASN A 610 22.85 -20.74 13.62
C ASN A 610 23.04 -20.62 12.11
N ILE A 611 22.56 -19.52 11.54
CA ILE A 611 22.73 -19.17 10.14
C ILE A 611 23.79 -18.07 10.11
N ASP A 612 24.88 -18.26 9.37
CA ASP A 612 25.93 -17.25 9.26
C ASP A 612 25.52 -16.15 8.25
N SER A 613 24.97 -16.57 7.11
CA SER A 613 24.33 -15.74 6.10
C SER A 613 23.57 -16.63 5.12
N ALA A 614 22.44 -16.15 4.59
CA ALA A 614 21.76 -16.83 3.49
C ALA A 614 21.18 -15.84 2.48
N VAL A 615 21.13 -16.25 1.21
CA VAL A 615 20.43 -15.54 0.14
C VAL A 615 19.18 -16.33 -0.22
N LEU A 616 18.05 -15.66 -0.13
CA LEU A 616 16.73 -16.26 -0.16
C LEU A 616 15.97 -15.71 -1.35
N ASN A 617 15.48 -16.55 -2.26
CA ASN A 617 14.89 -16.13 -3.54
C ASN A 617 13.35 -16.34 -3.58
N GLY A 618 12.71 -16.37 -2.40
CA GLY A 618 11.26 -16.22 -2.24
C GLY A 618 10.35 -17.39 -2.63
N THR A 619 10.86 -18.49 -3.19
CA THR A 619 10.02 -19.63 -3.63
C THR A 619 10.45 -20.95 -3.02
N ASN A 620 9.56 -21.56 -2.22
CA ASN A 620 9.69 -22.92 -1.64
C ASN A 620 11.06 -23.21 -1.04
N GLN A 621 11.55 -22.25 -0.26
CA GLN A 621 12.81 -22.29 0.43
C GLN A 621 12.58 -22.64 1.90
N SER A 622 13.17 -23.74 2.36
CA SER A 622 13.01 -24.17 3.75
C SER A 622 14.21 -24.94 4.31
N ILE A 623 14.32 -24.90 5.63
CA ILE A 623 15.16 -25.83 6.40
C ILE A 623 14.24 -26.88 6.99
N GLU A 624 14.45 -28.13 6.61
CA GLU A 624 13.81 -29.27 7.24
C GLU A 624 14.78 -29.94 8.20
N ALA A 625 14.40 -30.12 9.46
CA ALA A 625 15.26 -30.72 10.47
C ALA A 625 14.48 -31.67 11.39
N GLY A 626 15.07 -32.80 11.75
CA GLY A 626 14.46 -33.73 12.69
C GLY A 626 15.49 -34.61 13.38
N VAL A 627 15.05 -35.28 14.46
CA VAL A 627 15.88 -36.24 15.19
C VAL A 627 15.26 -37.63 15.15
N LEU A 628 16.14 -38.62 15.06
CA LEU A 628 15.85 -40.04 15.09
C LEU A 628 16.63 -40.65 16.25
N LEU A 629 15.93 -41.08 17.30
CA LEU A 629 16.51 -41.78 18.43
C LEU A 629 16.26 -43.28 18.27
N ASP A 630 17.33 -44.05 18.07
CA ASP A 630 17.27 -45.50 18.10
C ASP A 630 17.69 -46.00 19.48
N LEU A 631 16.77 -46.68 20.17
CA LEU A 631 16.96 -47.32 21.47
C LEU A 631 17.16 -48.83 21.25
N PRO A 632 18.40 -49.31 21.03
CA PRO A 632 18.67 -50.72 20.97
C PRO A 632 18.59 -51.32 22.39
N PHE A 633 17.88 -52.43 22.54
CA PHE A 633 17.88 -53.23 23.77
C PHE A 633 19.15 -54.09 23.87
N LYS A 634 20.27 -53.38 23.82
CA LYS A 634 21.62 -53.86 24.03
C LYS A 634 22.20 -53.16 25.24
N PHE A 635 22.38 -53.91 26.30
CA PHE A 635 22.71 -53.32 27.59
C PHE A 635 23.59 -54.23 28.43
N SER A 636 24.23 -53.62 29.41
CA SER A 636 25.02 -54.28 30.43
C SER A 636 24.25 -54.29 31.73
N VAL A 637 24.36 -55.39 32.47
CA VAL A 637 23.79 -55.56 33.80
C VAL A 637 24.94 -55.55 34.79
N SER A 638 24.89 -54.64 35.75
CA SER A 638 25.95 -54.44 36.75
C SER A 638 25.91 -55.43 37.91
N GLN A 639 24.76 -56.05 38.16
CA GLN A 639 24.54 -57.06 39.21
C GLN A 639 23.29 -57.87 38.92
N ASP A 640 23.20 -59.10 39.43
CA ASP A 640 22.04 -59.99 39.29
C ASP A 640 20.72 -59.22 39.56
N THR A 641 19.80 -59.27 38.60
CA THR A 641 18.50 -58.59 38.69
C THR A 641 17.35 -59.49 38.26
N THR A 642 16.19 -59.35 38.88
CA THR A 642 15.00 -60.16 38.57
C THR A 642 14.23 -59.53 37.42
N ILE A 643 13.82 -60.33 36.43
CA ILE A 643 13.13 -59.83 35.21
C ILE A 643 11.60 -60.03 35.31
N THR A 644 11.16 -61.00 36.11
CA THR A 644 9.73 -61.37 36.24
C THR A 644 9.40 -61.67 37.69
N ASN A 645 8.13 -61.49 38.07
CA ASN A 645 7.59 -62.04 39.31
C ASN A 645 7.77 -63.57 39.37
N ASP A 646 7.73 -64.11 40.59
CA ASP A 646 7.86 -65.56 40.82
C ASP A 646 6.76 -66.34 40.10
N ILE A 647 7.18 -67.24 39.22
CA ILE A 647 6.31 -68.00 38.34
C ILE A 647 5.87 -69.25 39.08
N LYS A 648 4.61 -69.27 39.53
CA LYS A 648 4.02 -70.42 40.22
C LYS A 648 3.86 -71.58 39.25
N LEU A 649 4.29 -72.77 39.66
CA LEU A 649 4.04 -73.99 38.90
C LEU A 649 2.56 -74.37 39.00
N SER A 650 2.00 -74.91 37.90
CA SER A 650 0.55 -75.13 37.73
C SER A 650 -0.07 -76.10 38.72
N GLU A 651 0.70 -77.05 39.25
CA GLU A 651 0.22 -78.11 40.14
C GLU A 651 0.15 -77.70 41.61
N GLY A 652 0.67 -76.52 42.00
CA GLY A 652 0.64 -76.01 43.37
C GLY A 652 1.49 -76.78 44.41
N ASP A 653 1.82 -78.05 44.13
CA ASP A 653 2.69 -78.94 44.89
C ASP A 653 3.71 -79.61 43.97
N ILE A 654 4.98 -79.71 44.41
CA ILE A 654 6.07 -80.28 43.62
C ILE A 654 5.87 -81.76 43.23
N LEU A 655 5.02 -82.50 43.95
CA LEU A 655 4.69 -83.91 43.68
C LEU A 655 3.24 -84.11 43.22
N GLY A 656 2.50 -83.03 42.96
CA GLY A 656 1.09 -83.09 42.57
C GLY A 656 0.16 -83.60 43.68
N ARG A 657 0.51 -83.39 44.95
CA ARG A 657 -0.32 -83.79 46.08
C ARG A 657 -1.56 -82.90 46.19
N ASN A 658 -2.71 -83.52 46.37
CA ASN A 658 -4.01 -82.89 46.58
C ASN A 658 -4.79 -83.62 47.69
N GLU A 659 -5.99 -83.13 48.02
CA GLU A 659 -6.81 -83.70 49.10
C GLU A 659 -7.14 -85.20 48.90
N GLU A 660 -7.18 -85.67 47.64
CA GLU A 660 -7.53 -87.06 47.31
C GLU A 660 -6.34 -88.02 47.41
N ASN A 661 -5.12 -87.58 47.06
CA ASN A 661 -3.94 -88.46 46.95
C ASN A 661 -2.87 -88.19 48.02
N ALA A 662 -3.04 -87.18 48.87
CA ALA A 662 -2.01 -86.74 49.82
C ALA A 662 -1.55 -87.84 50.78
N GLN A 663 -2.48 -88.66 51.29
CA GLN A 663 -2.16 -89.75 52.22
C GLN A 663 -1.41 -90.87 51.50
N ASP A 664 -1.87 -91.29 50.33
CA ASP A 664 -1.22 -92.33 49.51
C ASP A 664 0.18 -91.92 49.08
N MET A 665 0.36 -90.66 48.68
CA MET A 665 1.67 -90.10 48.33
C MET A 665 2.59 -89.98 49.54
N LYS A 666 2.06 -89.67 50.73
CA LYS A 666 2.85 -89.65 51.96
C LYS A 666 3.36 -91.04 52.32
N GLU A 667 2.50 -92.07 52.23
CA GLU A 667 2.90 -93.47 52.45
C GLU A 667 3.92 -93.94 51.42
N LEU A 668 3.78 -93.52 50.15
CA LEU A 668 4.78 -93.76 49.11
C LEU A 668 6.12 -93.12 49.48
N LEU A 669 6.14 -91.86 49.91
CA LEU A 669 7.34 -91.13 50.32
C LEU A 669 7.97 -91.69 51.60
N ASP A 670 7.19 -92.26 52.52
CA ASP A 670 7.69 -93.00 53.68
C ASP A 670 8.48 -94.26 53.27
N GLY A 671 8.16 -94.85 52.11
CA GLY A 671 8.85 -96.01 51.54
C GLY A 671 10.03 -95.69 50.60
N VAL A 672 10.25 -94.40 50.27
CA VAL A 672 11.35 -93.96 49.39
C VAL A 672 12.63 -93.80 50.21
N MET A 673 13.73 -94.42 49.76
CA MET A 673 15.07 -94.12 50.29
C MET A 673 15.48 -92.72 49.80
N ASN A 674 15.98 -91.87 50.71
CA ASN A 674 16.28 -90.46 50.45
C ASN A 674 17.15 -90.19 49.19
N GLU A 675 17.93 -91.16 48.72
CA GLU A 675 18.92 -91.03 47.64
C GLU A 675 18.36 -91.01 46.20
N ASN A 676 17.03 -91.03 46.01
CA ASN A 676 16.42 -91.32 44.70
C ASN A 676 15.42 -90.26 44.19
N LEU A 677 15.49 -89.01 44.68
CA LEU A 677 14.62 -87.93 44.21
C LEU A 677 15.38 -86.94 43.33
N VAL A 678 15.00 -86.87 42.05
CA VAL A 678 15.63 -85.99 41.05
C VAL A 678 14.57 -85.14 40.35
N ILE A 679 14.75 -83.82 40.36
CA ILE A 679 14.01 -82.92 39.47
C ILE A 679 14.72 -82.90 38.13
N HIS A 680 13.96 -83.04 37.06
CA HIS A 680 14.43 -82.81 35.72
C HIS A 680 13.82 -81.52 35.17
N LEU A 681 14.69 -80.65 34.65
CA LEU A 681 14.33 -79.40 34.00
C LEU A 681 14.79 -79.45 32.55
N GLY A 682 13.83 -79.54 31.64
CA GLY A 682 14.07 -79.35 30.22
C GLY A 682 13.77 -77.92 29.82
N ILE A 683 14.77 -77.11 29.49
CA ILE A 683 14.59 -75.68 29.21
C ILE A 683 15.17 -75.23 27.88
N MET A 684 14.43 -74.42 27.13
CA MET A 684 14.85 -73.77 25.89
C MET A 684 14.77 -72.26 26.08
N ASN A 685 15.85 -71.55 25.72
CA ASN A 685 15.98 -70.11 25.95
C ASN A 685 16.34 -69.42 24.63
N THR A 686 15.39 -68.74 23.99
CA THR A 686 15.62 -67.97 22.75
C THR A 686 15.61 -66.46 22.97
N THR A 687 15.76 -66.04 24.22
CA THR A 687 15.53 -64.65 24.68
C THR A 687 16.59 -63.67 24.21
N GLY A 688 17.71 -64.15 23.67
CA GLY A 688 18.89 -63.35 23.36
C GLY A 688 19.76 -63.06 24.59
N ALA A 689 19.26 -63.36 25.80
CA ALA A 689 19.97 -63.21 27.06
C ALA A 689 20.33 -64.56 27.69
N LYS A 690 21.41 -64.59 28.46
CA LYS A 690 21.67 -65.69 29.40
C LYS A 690 20.81 -65.43 30.64
N VAL A 691 20.09 -66.43 31.12
CA VAL A 691 19.24 -66.29 32.31
C VAL A 691 19.68 -67.25 33.40
N LYS A 692 19.41 -66.90 34.66
CA LYS A 692 19.58 -67.75 35.83
C LYS A 692 18.20 -68.13 36.36
N VAL A 693 17.88 -69.41 36.35
CA VAL A 693 16.60 -69.94 36.86
C VAL A 693 16.79 -70.39 38.30
N GLN A 694 16.14 -69.71 39.24
CA GLN A 694 16.20 -70.02 40.66
C GLN A 694 14.84 -70.58 41.10
N PHE A 695 14.83 -71.66 41.86
CA PHE A 695 13.58 -72.16 42.43
C PHE A 695 13.32 -71.48 43.78
N ILE A 696 12.06 -71.13 44.03
CA ILE A 696 11.61 -70.40 45.22
C ILE A 696 10.55 -71.22 45.95
N HIS A 697 10.70 -71.34 47.27
CA HIS A 697 9.71 -71.90 48.18
C HIS A 697 9.47 -70.89 49.31
N ASP A 698 8.22 -70.52 49.57
CA ASP A 698 7.81 -69.52 50.59
C ASP A 698 8.62 -68.22 50.56
N GLY A 699 8.90 -67.72 49.35
CA GLY A 699 9.63 -66.46 49.12
C GLY A 699 11.15 -66.57 49.23
N ALA A 700 11.70 -67.73 49.64
CA ALA A 700 13.14 -67.96 49.77
C ALA A 700 13.69 -68.85 48.65
N PRO A 701 14.93 -68.59 48.17
CA PRO A 701 15.61 -69.49 47.25
C PRO A 701 15.85 -70.88 47.82
N VAL A 702 15.54 -71.90 47.01
CA VAL A 702 15.85 -73.29 47.31
C VAL A 702 17.25 -73.61 46.79
N ASN A 703 18.11 -74.07 47.69
CA ASN A 703 19.48 -74.47 47.37
C ASN A 703 19.51 -75.97 47.03
N PHE A 704 19.97 -76.29 45.83
CA PHE A 704 20.10 -77.69 45.38
C PHE A 704 21.55 -78.12 45.35
N LYS A 705 21.76 -79.44 45.34
CA LYS A 705 23.08 -80.01 45.17
C LYS A 705 23.22 -80.54 43.75
N ILE A 706 24.21 -80.05 43.00
CA ILE A 706 24.53 -80.51 41.64
C ILE A 706 26.02 -80.83 41.60
N ASN A 707 26.38 -82.06 41.22
CA ASN A 707 27.77 -82.53 41.19
C ASN A 707 28.55 -82.20 42.47
N ASP A 708 27.94 -82.46 43.63
CA ASP A 708 28.46 -82.16 44.97
C ASP A 708 28.63 -80.69 45.37
N GLN A 709 28.16 -79.74 44.56
CA GLN A 709 28.16 -78.31 44.89
C GLN A 709 26.76 -77.82 45.23
N ILE A 710 26.66 -76.93 46.23
CA ILE A 710 25.43 -76.19 46.52
C ILE A 710 25.28 -75.11 45.46
N VAL A 711 24.22 -75.18 44.66
CA VAL A 711 23.94 -74.25 43.57
C VAL A 711 22.68 -73.46 43.91
N ASN A 712 22.82 -72.14 43.88
CA ASN A 712 21.73 -71.20 44.06
C ASN A 712 21.26 -70.67 42.68
N GLY A 713 20.52 -71.51 41.96
CA GLY A 713 19.99 -71.24 40.62
C GLY A 713 20.85 -71.72 39.44
N LEU A 714 20.21 -71.99 38.30
CA LEU A 714 20.79 -72.64 37.13
C LEU A 714 21.02 -71.64 36.01
N LEU A 715 22.25 -71.57 35.49
CA LEU A 715 22.58 -70.71 34.35
C LEU A 715 22.18 -71.37 33.04
N ILE A 716 21.28 -70.71 32.30
CA ILE A 716 20.72 -71.16 31.04
C ILE A 716 21.16 -70.21 29.93
N ASN A 717 22.04 -70.70 29.06
CA ASN A 717 22.50 -69.93 27.90
C ASN A 717 21.39 -69.77 26.85
N ASN A 718 21.45 -68.69 26.07
CA ASN A 718 20.61 -68.51 24.89
C ASN A 718 20.94 -69.60 23.84
N SER A 719 19.97 -70.44 23.50
CA SER A 719 20.08 -71.59 22.61
C SER A 719 18.70 -72.00 22.08
N GLU A 720 18.60 -72.24 20.77
CA GLU A 720 17.42 -72.85 20.14
C GLU A 720 17.24 -74.33 20.50
N PHE A 721 18.28 -74.97 21.06
CA PHE A 721 18.22 -76.35 21.54
C PHE A 721 17.82 -76.39 23.02
N LYS A 722 16.90 -77.30 23.34
CA LYS A 722 16.45 -77.60 24.70
C LYS A 722 17.58 -78.25 25.51
N GLN A 723 17.95 -77.62 26.62
CA GLN A 723 18.89 -78.13 27.62
C GLN A 723 18.12 -78.97 28.63
N ASN A 724 18.54 -80.21 28.87
CA ASN A 724 17.95 -81.07 29.90
C ASN A 724 18.91 -81.17 31.09
N LEU A 725 18.45 -80.73 32.25
CA LEU A 725 19.19 -80.71 33.50
C LEU A 725 18.55 -81.69 34.48
N ALA A 726 19.37 -82.41 35.24
CA ALA A 726 18.95 -83.27 36.34
C ALA A 726 19.50 -82.68 37.65
N ILE A 727 18.62 -82.40 38.59
CA ILE A 727 18.89 -81.69 39.83
C ILE A 727 18.58 -82.66 40.97
N ASP A 728 19.60 -83.01 41.75
CA ASP A 728 19.42 -83.83 42.95
C ASP A 728 18.79 -82.97 44.05
N ILE A 729 17.64 -83.44 44.56
CA ILE A 729 16.86 -82.75 45.59
C ILE A 729 16.75 -83.55 46.89
N THR A 730 17.61 -84.55 47.05
CA THR A 730 17.72 -85.37 48.27
C THR A 730 17.86 -84.52 49.54
N ASN A 731 18.57 -83.39 49.46
CA ASN A 731 18.82 -82.49 50.60
C ASN A 731 17.57 -81.79 51.13
N ILE A 732 16.51 -81.67 50.32
CA ILE A 732 15.24 -81.06 50.70
C ILE A 732 14.10 -82.08 50.78
N PHE A 733 14.40 -83.37 50.60
CA PHE A 733 13.41 -84.46 50.57
C PHE A 733 12.51 -84.47 51.82
N GLU A 734 13.10 -84.39 53.01
CA GLU A 734 12.33 -84.37 54.27
C GLU A 734 11.40 -83.16 54.37
N GLN A 735 11.78 -82.02 53.78
CA GLN A 735 10.92 -80.83 53.75
C GLN A 735 9.74 -81.05 52.80
N ILE A 736 10.00 -81.57 51.60
CA ILE A 736 8.95 -81.91 50.63
C ILE A 736 7.99 -82.94 51.23
N LYS A 737 8.52 -83.98 51.89
CA LYS A 737 7.75 -85.04 52.51
C LYS A 737 6.81 -84.54 53.61
N ASN A 738 7.30 -83.68 54.50
CA ASN A 738 6.57 -83.25 55.69
C ASN A 738 5.69 -82.01 55.48
N THR A 739 5.87 -81.28 54.38
CA THR A 739 5.08 -80.10 54.04
C THR A 739 4.15 -80.41 52.87
N ASN A 740 2.83 -80.28 53.06
CA ASN A 740 1.82 -80.52 52.04
C ASN A 740 0.79 -79.37 52.02
N PRO A 741 0.65 -78.60 50.92
CA PRO A 741 1.47 -78.65 49.70
C PRO A 741 2.88 -78.08 49.94
N TYR A 742 3.87 -78.54 49.16
CA TYR A 742 5.18 -77.92 49.00
C TYR A 742 5.20 -77.10 47.69
N PRO A 743 4.78 -75.83 47.73
CA PRO A 743 4.75 -74.98 46.54
C PRO A 743 6.16 -74.65 46.08
N LEU A 744 6.36 -74.71 44.77
CA LEU A 744 7.61 -74.32 44.13
C LEU A 744 7.29 -73.32 43.02
N SER A 745 8.06 -72.25 42.96
CA SER A 745 7.99 -71.24 41.90
C SER A 745 9.34 -71.09 41.22
N LEU A 746 9.36 -70.54 40.00
CA LEU A 746 10.57 -70.19 39.28
C LEU A 746 10.76 -68.68 39.30
N ARG A 747 11.95 -68.22 39.68
CA ARG A 747 12.40 -66.85 39.53
C ARG A 747 13.42 -66.78 38.41
N ILE A 748 13.19 -65.87 37.45
CA ILE A 748 14.09 -65.63 36.34
C ILE A 748 14.95 -64.41 36.64
N ILE A 749 16.25 -64.65 36.76
CA ILE A 749 17.26 -63.64 37.07
C ILE A 749 18.10 -63.39 35.81
N LEU A 750 18.33 -62.13 35.48
CA LEU A 750 19.35 -61.70 34.54
C LEU A 750 20.68 -61.56 35.33
N PRO A 751 21.67 -62.44 35.09
CA PRO A 751 22.95 -62.34 35.79
C PRO A 751 23.76 -61.15 35.28
N GLU A 752 24.80 -60.74 36.01
CA GLU A 752 25.77 -59.75 35.53
C GLU A 752 26.32 -60.13 34.14
N GLY A 753 26.35 -59.19 33.19
CA GLY A 753 26.80 -59.45 31.83
C GLY A 753 26.26 -58.48 30.78
N VAL A 754 26.58 -58.73 29.52
CA VAL A 754 26.13 -57.92 28.37
C VAL A 754 25.12 -58.73 27.56
N TYR A 755 23.97 -58.14 27.27
CA TYR A 755 22.84 -58.81 26.63
C TYR A 755 22.29 -58.03 25.45
N ASN A 756 21.69 -58.77 24.52
CA ASN A 756 20.86 -58.25 23.44
C ASN A 756 19.52 -59.00 23.48
N ILE A 757 18.42 -58.33 23.81
CA ILE A 757 17.12 -59.01 23.92
C ILE A 757 16.46 -59.16 22.55
N ASN A 758 15.85 -60.32 22.33
CA ASN A 758 15.03 -60.63 21.17
C ASN A 758 13.54 -60.41 21.49
N ALA A 759 12.80 -59.71 20.64
CA ALA A 759 11.40 -59.34 20.88
C ALA A 759 10.45 -60.55 20.97
N ASP A 760 10.74 -61.62 20.22
CA ASP A 760 10.02 -62.89 20.19
C ASP A 760 10.70 -63.99 21.02
N GLY A 761 11.64 -63.58 21.87
CA GLY A 761 12.36 -64.45 22.77
C GLY A 761 11.46 -65.15 23.79
N LYS A 762 11.67 -66.45 24.01
CA LYS A 762 10.89 -67.25 24.97
C LYS A 762 11.78 -68.15 25.83
N LEU A 763 11.30 -68.45 27.03
CA LEU A 763 11.89 -69.39 27.96
C LEU A 763 10.89 -70.53 28.22
N ASP A 764 10.98 -71.59 27.43
CA ASP A 764 10.10 -72.76 27.58
C ASP A 764 10.74 -73.76 28.55
N ALA A 765 10.11 -74.01 29.70
CA ALA A 765 10.61 -74.92 30.72
C ALA A 765 9.61 -76.07 30.97
N ASP A 766 10.09 -77.31 30.92
CA ASP A 766 9.34 -78.49 31.29
C ASP A 766 9.94 -79.10 32.55
N LEU A 767 9.15 -79.25 33.60
CA LEU A 767 9.58 -79.77 34.90
C LEU A 767 8.91 -81.11 35.21
N TRP A 768 9.71 -82.12 35.57
CA TRP A 768 9.20 -83.39 36.07
C TRP A 768 10.09 -83.95 37.17
N VAL A 769 9.50 -84.66 38.11
CA VAL A 769 10.22 -85.32 39.21
C VAL A 769 10.29 -86.81 38.93
N SER A 770 11.48 -87.38 39.07
CA SER A 770 11.69 -88.82 39.12
C SER A 770 11.85 -89.27 40.58
N ILE A 771 10.97 -90.15 41.02
CA ILE A 771 11.01 -90.81 42.33
C ILE A 771 11.43 -92.27 42.12
N GLY A 772 12.58 -92.67 42.67
CA GLY A 772 12.93 -94.08 42.79
C GLY A 772 12.42 -94.64 44.10
N ALA A 773 11.50 -95.60 44.05
CA ALA A 773 10.99 -96.31 45.22
C ALA A 773 11.44 -97.77 45.19
N ASP A 774 11.85 -98.33 46.33
CA ASP A 774 12.11 -99.75 46.48
C ASP A 774 10.86 -100.43 47.04
N PHE A 775 10.05 -101.00 46.16
CA PHE A 775 8.88 -101.77 46.61
C PHE A 775 9.31 -103.17 47.02
N LYS A 776 8.87 -103.58 48.21
CA LYS A 776 8.82 -104.98 48.62
C LYS A 776 7.37 -105.42 48.57
N ILE A 777 6.96 -106.11 47.50
CA ILE A 777 5.62 -106.68 47.41
C ILE A 777 5.69 -108.12 47.94
N PRO A 778 5.08 -108.42 49.10
CA PRO A 778 4.91 -109.80 49.53
C PRO A 778 3.81 -110.45 48.69
N LEU A 779 4.17 -111.40 47.82
CA LEU A 779 3.18 -112.22 47.12
C LEU A 779 2.84 -113.43 47.98
N HIS A 780 1.60 -113.46 48.49
CA HIS A 780 1.04 -114.62 49.15
C HIS A 780 0.37 -115.51 48.10
N LEU A 781 1.00 -116.65 47.82
CA LEU A 781 0.44 -117.67 46.92
C LEU A 781 -0.63 -118.44 47.71
N ASN A 782 -1.91 -118.15 47.47
CA ASN A 782 -3.01 -118.95 48.00
C ASN A 782 -3.11 -120.27 47.20
N GLN A 783 -3.26 -121.39 47.92
CA GLN A 783 -3.43 -122.73 47.34
C GLN A 783 -4.77 -122.89 46.63
#